data_AF-A0AAN4ATG1-F1
#
_entry.id   AF-A0AAN4ATG1-F1
#
_cell.length_a   1.000
_cell.length_b   1.000
_cell.length_c   1.000
_cell.angle_alpha   90.00
_cell.angle_beta   90.00
_cell.angle_gamma   90.00
#
_symmetry.space_group_name_H-M   'P 1'
#
loop_
_entity.id
_entity.type
_entity.pdbx_description
1 polymer ?
#
loop_
_entity_poly.entity_id
_entity_poly.type
_entity_poly.pdbx_seq_one_letter_code
_entity_poly.pdbx_strand_id
1 'polypeptide(L)'
;MENVVAIAVEKVQRYIFQKIDQSQKDDKTLRDIILASNDISKDILINIQKKFGANDSLEIKEKDKILWISGKVIFCSELEELELRDRLKELYQQIYRDYQGNIFLNFIVFEKKNLTEIEIVQRVNQELKNNKNKTTIIAENQELLFEFQEIEKKEQEYPREDEYLDVFLSNMDDLVILDDRHKSESTNGKIAIVKADINNLGNIMKKIKNYIDFQELSKLLEENISISQFAQYIRKFNKPEIDLSQKEKLKILPFYIAGDDIFYAVRISDLFNSIKCLHDMIKDINSQIQKLQIEECKMELSLAVGVIFVNNHQPIRYYRQAVEEELKQAKKVMKSNKALYSLVGISMAGNLFHIYKDELGKGENEGFIRFCTEIKELRQMMQEKVFSRTALHNLLINLEIERDCDKQMLYVLYFCKPNLLSWNKIQKETYVKYYWLSHLVEDKRQQEEKGERFFIPEKIRDILIPKLKLILLLLKDEYCIQLEDKKDKYIISTNQDDQKRRIRSVLFHKPINYILNRTRINGIERLFFVKKQSTERKQLYLAARFEPSIFFRAKKLMAAGKKEQVLNMFKNYNQTFNQKREENESIHVLPFDERNFEQEFQNIVNGDTDWLDRLILLYQYNQQRIILKTTEKNHKI
;
A
#
# COMPACT_ATOMS: atom_id res chain seq x y z
N MET A 1 28.35 -44.24 -18.97
CA MET A 1 28.71 -42.83 -18.67
C MET A 1 27.43 -42.17 -18.18
N GLU A 2 27.50 -41.37 -17.12
CA GLU A 2 26.29 -40.78 -16.53
C GLU A 2 26.11 -39.36 -17.08
N ASN A 3 24.99 -39.11 -17.74
CA ASN A 3 24.62 -37.82 -18.30
C ASN A 3 23.63 -37.12 -17.37
N VAL A 4 23.81 -35.82 -17.18
CA VAL A 4 22.86 -34.98 -16.46
C VAL A 4 21.88 -34.40 -17.46
N VAL A 5 20.58 -34.58 -17.19
CA VAL A 5 19.49 -33.94 -17.91
C VAL A 5 18.86 -32.90 -17.00
N ALA A 6 18.69 -31.68 -17.51
CA ALA A 6 17.91 -30.67 -16.82
C ALA A 6 16.87 -30.04 -17.73
N ILE A 7 15.64 -29.91 -17.22
CA ILE A 7 14.48 -29.36 -17.91
C ILE A 7 13.92 -28.23 -17.04
N ALA A 8 13.67 -27.07 -17.64
CA ALA A 8 12.94 -25.96 -17.03
C ALA A 8 11.67 -25.66 -17.82
N VAL A 9 10.55 -25.57 -17.11
CA VAL A 9 9.25 -25.22 -17.66
C VAL A 9 9.07 -23.71 -17.55
N GLU A 10 9.13 -23.00 -18.68
CA GLU A 10 8.96 -21.56 -18.73
C GLU A 10 7.53 -21.19 -19.16
N LYS A 11 7.10 -19.97 -18.77
CA LYS A 11 5.86 -19.31 -19.23
C LYS A 11 4.54 -19.96 -18.79
N VAL A 12 4.52 -20.81 -17.75
CA VAL A 12 3.28 -21.35 -17.15
C VAL A 12 2.27 -20.24 -16.81
N GLN A 13 2.74 -19.15 -16.19
CA GLN A 13 1.93 -17.95 -15.92
C GLN A 13 1.26 -17.37 -17.18
N ARG A 14 2.00 -17.30 -18.30
CA ARG A 14 1.50 -16.73 -19.55
C ARG A 14 0.38 -17.60 -20.12
N TYR A 15 0.51 -18.92 -20.03
CA TYR A 15 -0.53 -19.86 -20.44
C TYR A 15 -1.81 -19.69 -19.61
N ILE A 16 -1.68 -19.64 -18.29
CA ILE A 16 -2.80 -19.43 -17.37
C ILE A 16 -3.53 -18.14 -17.71
N PHE A 17 -2.81 -17.02 -17.84
CA PHE A 17 -3.43 -15.74 -18.19
C PHE A 17 -4.11 -15.75 -19.56
N GLN A 18 -3.54 -16.42 -20.55
CA GLN A 18 -4.16 -16.52 -21.86
C GLN A 18 -5.47 -17.31 -21.81
N LYS A 19 -5.52 -18.41 -21.06
CA LYS A 19 -6.77 -19.15 -20.84
C LYS A 19 -7.81 -18.29 -20.13
N ILE A 20 -7.40 -17.55 -19.09
CA ILE A 20 -8.27 -16.63 -18.35
C ILE A 20 -8.81 -15.50 -19.25
N ASP A 21 -7.96 -14.91 -20.11
CA ASP A 21 -8.35 -13.82 -20.99
C ASP A 21 -9.27 -14.29 -22.14
N GLN A 22 -9.14 -15.55 -22.58
CA GLN A 22 -9.98 -16.14 -23.61
C GLN A 22 -11.34 -16.62 -23.09
N SER A 23 -11.44 -16.95 -21.79
CA SER A 23 -12.64 -17.49 -21.15
C SER A 23 -13.60 -16.43 -20.59
N GLN A 24 -13.55 -15.19 -21.12
CA GLN A 24 -14.20 -13.98 -20.59
C GLN A 24 -15.73 -14.02 -20.32
N LYS A 25 -16.40 -15.17 -20.37
CA LYS A 25 -17.87 -15.25 -20.25
C LYS A 25 -18.45 -16.33 -19.34
N ASP A 26 -17.70 -17.29 -18.80
CA ASP A 26 -18.32 -18.39 -18.02
C ASP A 26 -17.66 -18.60 -16.65
N ASP A 27 -18.48 -18.52 -15.59
CA ASP A 27 -18.15 -18.73 -14.17
C ASP A 27 -17.44 -20.07 -13.89
N LYS A 28 -17.69 -21.08 -14.74
CA LYS A 28 -17.08 -22.41 -14.62
C LYS A 28 -15.59 -22.38 -15.00
N THR A 29 -15.23 -21.58 -16.00
CA THR A 29 -13.90 -21.62 -16.60
C THR A 29 -12.83 -21.00 -15.72
N LEU A 30 -13.17 -19.99 -14.90
CA LEU A 30 -12.21 -19.35 -14.00
C LEU A 30 -11.69 -20.32 -12.94
N ARG A 31 -12.58 -21.06 -12.26
CA ARG A 31 -12.22 -22.11 -11.30
C ARG A 31 -11.39 -23.22 -11.96
N ASP A 32 -11.81 -23.67 -13.14
CA ASP A 32 -11.12 -24.71 -13.88
C ASP A 32 -9.69 -24.28 -14.24
N ILE A 33 -9.47 -23.01 -14.61
CA ILE A 33 -8.15 -22.48 -14.93
C ILE A 33 -7.25 -22.29 -13.68
N ILE A 34 -7.85 -21.99 -12.52
CA ILE A 34 -7.12 -21.85 -11.24
C ILE A 34 -6.62 -23.21 -10.76
N LEU A 35 -7.45 -24.24 -10.85
CA LEU A 35 -7.08 -25.63 -10.52
C LEU A 35 -6.07 -26.18 -11.55
N ALA A 36 -6.28 -25.85 -12.83
CA ALA A 36 -5.37 -26.23 -13.90
C ALA A 36 -3.92 -25.81 -13.63
N SER A 37 -3.64 -24.68 -12.95
CA SER A 37 -2.25 -24.25 -12.69
C SER A 37 -1.41 -25.31 -11.96
N ASN A 38 -1.98 -26.03 -11.00
CA ASN A 38 -1.26 -27.09 -10.28
C ASN A 38 -1.24 -28.39 -11.08
N ASP A 39 -2.34 -28.68 -11.79
CA ASP A 39 -2.46 -29.89 -12.60
C ASP A 39 -1.55 -29.84 -13.82
N ILE A 40 -1.37 -28.68 -14.46
CA ILE A 40 -0.48 -28.49 -15.61
C ILE A 40 0.97 -28.83 -15.23
N SER A 41 1.46 -28.32 -14.11
CA SER A 41 2.83 -28.62 -13.68
C SER A 41 2.98 -30.10 -13.30
N LYS A 42 1.99 -30.68 -12.60
CA LYS A 42 1.99 -32.11 -12.27
C LYS A 42 1.93 -32.98 -13.54
N ASP A 43 1.09 -32.63 -14.50
CA ASP A 43 0.94 -33.31 -15.79
C ASP A 43 2.23 -33.25 -16.60
N ILE A 44 2.93 -32.10 -16.61
CA ILE A 44 4.24 -31.97 -17.24
C ILE A 44 5.27 -32.85 -16.53
N LEU A 45 5.29 -32.89 -15.19
CA LEU A 45 6.17 -33.78 -14.44
C LEU A 45 5.87 -35.26 -14.73
N ILE A 46 4.59 -35.64 -14.83
CA ILE A 46 4.14 -36.99 -15.21
C ILE A 46 4.58 -37.32 -16.64
N ASN A 47 4.44 -36.38 -17.58
CA ASN A 47 4.86 -36.57 -18.97
C ASN A 47 6.39 -36.74 -19.08
N ILE A 48 7.16 -35.97 -18.31
CA ILE A 48 8.63 -36.15 -18.20
C ILE A 48 8.91 -37.56 -17.65
N GLN A 49 8.27 -37.94 -16.54
CA GLN A 49 8.50 -39.24 -15.92
C GLN A 49 8.14 -40.41 -16.86
N LYS A 50 7.03 -40.31 -17.60
CA LYS A 50 6.63 -41.30 -18.61
C LYS A 50 7.63 -41.37 -19.76
N LYS A 51 8.06 -40.24 -20.34
CA LYS A 51 8.93 -40.22 -21.52
C LYS A 51 10.32 -40.76 -21.24
N PHE A 52 10.84 -40.55 -20.04
CA PHE A 52 12.16 -41.02 -19.63
C PHE A 52 12.12 -42.36 -18.86
N GLY A 53 10.96 -42.84 -18.44
CA GLY A 53 10.79 -44.14 -17.75
C GLY A 53 10.26 -45.29 -18.61
N ALA A 54 10.01 -45.09 -19.91
CA ALA A 54 9.25 -46.02 -20.75
C ALA A 54 10.05 -47.10 -21.52
N ASN A 55 11.33 -47.35 -21.20
CA ASN A 55 12.01 -48.54 -21.72
C ASN A 55 12.20 -49.54 -20.58
N ASP A 56 11.33 -50.55 -20.56
CA ASP A 56 11.31 -51.76 -19.74
C ASP A 56 12.31 -51.80 -18.57
N SER A 57 11.77 -51.67 -17.35
CA SER A 57 12.43 -51.84 -16.03
C SER A 57 13.33 -50.71 -15.48
N LEU A 58 13.09 -49.45 -15.87
CA LEU A 58 13.73 -48.28 -15.25
C LEU A 58 12.70 -47.18 -14.92
N GLU A 59 12.06 -47.26 -13.75
CA GLU A 59 11.66 -46.02 -13.08
C GLU A 59 12.91 -45.17 -12.87
N ILE A 60 12.85 -43.85 -13.09
CA ILE A 60 13.90 -42.95 -12.63
C ILE A 60 14.02 -43.18 -11.12
N LYS A 61 15.05 -43.90 -10.69
CA LYS A 61 15.21 -44.25 -9.28
C LYS A 61 15.31 -42.96 -8.50
N GLU A 62 14.78 -42.93 -7.29
CA GLU A 62 14.82 -41.73 -6.43
C GLU A 62 16.27 -41.22 -6.25
N LYS A 63 17.23 -42.13 -6.33
CA LYS A 63 18.69 -41.90 -6.29
C LYS A 63 19.24 -41.12 -7.49
N ASP A 64 18.55 -41.15 -8.63
CA ASP A 64 18.96 -40.50 -9.86
C ASP A 64 18.35 -39.10 -10.00
N LYS A 65 17.40 -38.74 -9.12
CA LYS A 65 16.75 -37.43 -9.10
C LYS A 65 17.57 -36.45 -8.24
N ILE A 66 18.14 -35.44 -8.88
CA ILE A 66 18.88 -34.36 -8.21
C ILE A 66 17.94 -33.20 -7.83
N LEU A 67 16.96 -32.90 -8.66
CA LEU A 67 15.94 -31.89 -8.34
C LEU A 67 14.66 -32.23 -9.07
N TRP A 68 13.55 -32.28 -8.36
CA TRP A 68 12.27 -32.63 -8.96
C TRP A 68 11.16 -31.72 -8.44
N ILE A 69 11.04 -30.53 -9.03
CA ILE A 69 10.08 -29.50 -8.60
C ILE A 69 9.23 -29.01 -9.78
N SER A 70 8.05 -28.49 -9.48
CA SER A 70 7.00 -28.04 -10.43
C SER A 70 7.44 -27.11 -11.59
N GLY A 71 8.60 -26.45 -11.50
CA GLY A 71 9.16 -25.62 -12.58
C GLY A 71 10.51 -26.07 -13.14
N LYS A 72 11.18 -27.04 -12.51
CA LYS A 72 12.53 -27.44 -12.87
C LYS A 72 12.83 -28.88 -12.43
N VAL A 73 13.34 -29.66 -13.35
CA VAL A 73 13.72 -31.06 -13.14
C VAL A 73 15.19 -31.24 -13.50
N ILE A 74 15.94 -31.93 -12.65
CA ILE A 74 17.34 -32.33 -12.86
C ILE A 74 17.46 -33.79 -12.44
N PHE A 75 17.93 -34.64 -13.33
CA PHE A 75 18.15 -36.05 -13.05
C PHE A 75 19.33 -36.59 -13.85
N CYS A 76 19.90 -37.69 -13.39
CA CYS A 76 20.93 -38.43 -14.08
C CYS A 76 20.32 -39.55 -14.95
N SER A 77 20.96 -39.82 -16.08
CA SER A 77 20.60 -40.91 -16.98
C SER A 77 21.85 -41.58 -17.54
N GLU A 78 21.78 -42.90 -17.73
CA GLU A 78 22.85 -43.69 -18.36
C GLU A 78 22.75 -43.70 -19.90
N LEU A 79 21.68 -43.12 -20.46
CA LEU A 79 21.46 -43.02 -21.90
C LEU A 79 22.47 -42.09 -22.58
N GLU A 80 22.76 -42.36 -23.87
CA GLU A 80 23.67 -41.53 -24.67
C GLU A 80 23.10 -40.12 -24.91
N GLU A 81 23.97 -39.12 -25.08
CA GLU A 81 23.56 -37.72 -25.25
C GLU A 81 22.62 -37.52 -26.45
N LEU A 82 22.89 -38.21 -27.56
CA LEU A 82 22.07 -38.14 -28.78
C LEU A 82 20.65 -38.64 -28.52
N GLU A 83 20.51 -39.81 -27.88
CA GLU A 83 19.21 -40.40 -27.56
C GLU A 83 18.42 -39.52 -26.57
N LEU A 84 19.11 -38.92 -25.59
CA LEU A 84 18.49 -37.98 -24.65
C LEU A 84 17.98 -36.72 -25.35
N ARG A 85 18.74 -36.16 -26.29
CA ARG A 85 18.33 -34.98 -27.07
C ARG A 85 17.11 -35.26 -27.95
N ASP A 86 17.06 -36.43 -28.59
CA ASP A 86 15.91 -36.82 -29.40
C ASP A 86 14.63 -36.95 -28.56
N ARG A 87 14.72 -37.61 -27.40
CA ARG A 87 13.58 -37.71 -26.45
C ARG A 87 13.15 -36.34 -25.92
N LEU A 88 14.09 -35.44 -25.63
CA LEU A 88 13.80 -34.06 -25.20
C LEU A 88 13.13 -33.24 -26.30
N LYS A 89 13.56 -33.42 -27.55
CA LYS A 89 12.95 -32.79 -28.71
C LYS A 89 11.50 -33.26 -28.89
N GLU A 90 11.25 -34.56 -28.82
CA GLU A 90 9.89 -35.10 -28.90
C GLU A 90 9.00 -34.58 -27.75
N LEU A 91 9.53 -34.56 -26.52
CA LEU A 91 8.82 -34.00 -25.37
C LEU A 91 8.49 -32.52 -25.56
N TYR A 92 9.44 -31.74 -26.09
CA TYR A 92 9.23 -30.33 -26.43
C TYR A 92 8.09 -30.18 -27.42
N GLN A 93 8.10 -30.93 -28.51
CA GLN A 93 7.09 -30.85 -29.56
C GLN A 93 5.70 -31.25 -29.04
N GLN A 94 5.64 -32.30 -28.21
CA GLN A 94 4.40 -32.74 -27.57
C GLN A 94 3.81 -31.65 -26.67
N ILE A 95 4.59 -31.14 -25.71
CA ILE A 95 4.13 -30.10 -24.78
C ILE A 95 3.80 -28.80 -25.54
N TYR A 96 4.60 -28.43 -26.55
CA TYR A 96 4.32 -27.26 -27.37
C TYR A 96 2.96 -27.37 -28.07
N ARG A 97 2.61 -28.54 -28.63
CA ARG A 97 1.31 -28.79 -29.26
C ARG A 97 0.17 -28.85 -28.25
N ASP A 98 0.34 -29.61 -27.16
CA ASP A 98 -0.68 -29.81 -26.13
C ASP A 98 -1.10 -28.50 -25.46
N TYR A 99 -0.14 -27.58 -25.27
CA TYR A 99 -0.38 -26.26 -24.66
C TYR A 99 -0.41 -25.11 -25.68
N GLN A 100 -0.54 -25.42 -26.98
CA GLN A 100 -0.73 -24.43 -28.05
C GLN A 100 0.34 -23.32 -28.07
N GLY A 101 1.60 -23.69 -27.83
CA GLY A 101 2.77 -22.82 -27.87
C GLY A 101 2.94 -21.87 -26.68
N ASN A 102 2.09 -21.99 -25.66
CA ASN A 102 2.09 -21.07 -24.52
C ASN A 102 3.05 -21.47 -23.40
N ILE A 103 3.42 -22.75 -23.34
CA ILE A 103 4.44 -23.29 -22.45
C ILE A 103 5.69 -23.56 -23.26
N PHE A 104 6.84 -23.18 -22.74
CA PHE A 104 8.13 -23.38 -23.40
C PHE A 104 9.04 -24.22 -22.50
N LEU A 105 9.53 -25.34 -23.01
CA LEU A 105 10.54 -26.14 -22.30
C LEU A 105 11.93 -25.70 -22.72
N ASN A 106 12.77 -25.42 -21.74
CA ASN A 106 14.19 -25.18 -21.92
C ASN A 106 14.95 -26.36 -21.31
N PHE A 107 15.88 -26.97 -22.03
CA PHE A 107 16.57 -28.17 -21.55
C PHE A 107 18.06 -28.15 -21.90
N ILE A 108 18.85 -28.89 -21.11
CA ILE A 108 20.28 -29.09 -21.31
C ILE A 108 20.66 -30.53 -20.99
N VAL A 109 21.67 -31.03 -21.69
CA VAL A 109 22.30 -32.34 -21.44
C VAL A 109 23.81 -32.15 -21.40
N PHE A 110 24.48 -32.69 -20.38
CA PHE A 110 25.94 -32.72 -20.31
C PHE A 110 26.45 -33.89 -19.47
N GLU A 111 27.67 -34.34 -19.75
CA GLU A 111 28.31 -35.43 -19.00
C GLU A 111 28.63 -35.04 -17.54
N LYS A 112 28.33 -35.94 -16.61
CA LYS A 112 28.62 -35.80 -15.16
C LYS A 112 30.12 -35.99 -14.89
N LYS A 113 30.94 -34.98 -15.21
CA LYS A 113 32.41 -35.01 -15.03
C LYS A 113 32.82 -34.69 -13.58
N ASN A 114 32.67 -35.65 -12.67
CA ASN A 114 33.04 -35.53 -11.24
C ASN A 114 32.42 -34.33 -10.50
N LEU A 115 31.28 -33.82 -10.98
CA LEU A 115 30.58 -32.72 -10.35
C LEU A 115 29.76 -33.23 -9.17
N THR A 116 29.82 -32.51 -8.05
CA THR A 116 28.89 -32.72 -6.93
C THR A 116 27.48 -32.26 -7.30
N GLU A 117 26.46 -32.77 -6.61
CA GLU A 117 25.05 -32.45 -6.88
C GLU A 117 24.76 -30.95 -6.82
N ILE A 118 25.40 -30.22 -5.90
CA ILE A 118 25.25 -28.77 -5.80
C ILE A 118 25.92 -28.03 -6.97
N GLU A 119 27.08 -28.49 -7.43
CA GLU A 119 27.77 -27.93 -8.60
C GLU A 119 26.96 -28.18 -9.87
N ILE A 120 26.32 -29.35 -9.97
CA ILE A 120 25.35 -29.66 -11.04
C ILE A 120 24.22 -28.64 -11.01
N VAL A 121 23.56 -28.44 -9.86
CA VAL A 121 22.46 -27.46 -9.72
C VAL A 121 22.90 -26.05 -10.10
N GLN A 122 24.08 -25.61 -9.66
CA GLN A 122 24.64 -24.29 -9.96
C GLN A 122 24.95 -24.12 -11.45
N ARG A 123 25.60 -25.11 -12.07
CA ARG A 123 25.90 -25.11 -13.51
C ARG A 123 24.63 -25.08 -14.34
N VAL A 124 23.66 -25.93 -14.01
CA VAL A 124 22.34 -25.96 -14.65
C VAL A 124 21.65 -24.59 -14.55
N ASN A 125 21.70 -23.95 -13.37
CA ASN A 125 21.11 -22.62 -13.16
C ASN A 125 21.77 -21.52 -14.01
N GLN A 126 23.06 -21.64 -14.32
CA GLN A 126 23.77 -20.70 -15.21
C GLN A 126 23.46 -20.98 -16.68
N GLU A 127 23.51 -22.25 -17.10
CA GLU A 127 23.32 -22.65 -18.49
C GLU A 127 21.87 -22.48 -18.97
N LEU A 128 20.86 -22.75 -18.14
CA LEU A 128 19.45 -22.50 -18.50
C LEU A 128 19.14 -21.00 -18.66
N LYS A 129 19.91 -20.11 -18.02
CA LYS A 129 19.79 -18.66 -18.20
C LYS A 129 20.49 -18.14 -19.46
N ASN A 130 21.35 -18.94 -20.08
CA ASN A 130 22.11 -18.52 -21.24
C ASN A 130 21.20 -18.51 -22.49
N ASN A 131 21.16 -17.38 -23.19
CA ASN A 131 20.38 -17.22 -24.42
C ASN A 131 20.83 -18.16 -25.53
N LYS A 132 22.09 -18.63 -25.51
CA LYS A 132 22.60 -19.58 -26.52
C LYS A 132 21.79 -20.87 -26.54
N ASN A 133 21.51 -21.49 -25.39
CA ASN A 133 20.74 -22.74 -25.33
C ASN A 133 19.32 -22.56 -25.86
N LYS A 134 18.65 -21.45 -25.51
CA LYS A 134 17.32 -21.14 -26.07
C LYS A 134 17.34 -21.01 -27.58
N THR A 135 18.40 -20.40 -28.12
CA THR A 135 18.56 -20.25 -29.57
C THR A 135 18.72 -21.61 -30.24
N THR A 136 19.48 -22.52 -29.64
CA THR A 136 19.64 -23.90 -30.15
C THR A 136 18.31 -24.65 -30.18
N ILE A 137 17.54 -24.62 -29.09
CA ILE A 137 16.23 -25.29 -29.02
C ILE A 137 15.25 -24.72 -30.06
N ILE A 138 15.27 -23.39 -30.27
CA ILE A 138 14.46 -22.73 -31.29
C ILE A 138 14.88 -23.17 -32.69
N ALA A 139 16.19 -23.26 -32.98
CA ALA A 139 16.69 -23.71 -34.27
C ALA A 139 16.30 -25.18 -34.54
N GLU A 140 16.42 -26.05 -33.55
CA GLU A 140 16.07 -27.48 -33.66
C GLU A 140 14.57 -27.73 -33.87
N ASN A 141 13.71 -26.79 -33.46
CA ASN A 141 12.25 -26.88 -33.57
C ASN A 141 11.66 -25.77 -34.47
N GLN A 142 12.47 -25.19 -35.35
CA GLN A 142 12.08 -24.05 -36.20
C GLN A 142 10.83 -24.38 -37.02
N GLU A 143 10.77 -25.56 -37.64
CA GLU A 143 9.64 -25.97 -38.46
C GLU A 143 8.32 -25.91 -37.67
N LEU A 144 8.28 -26.48 -36.46
CA LEU A 144 7.09 -26.44 -35.60
C LEU A 144 6.74 -25.02 -35.14
N LEU A 145 7.74 -24.19 -34.84
CA LEU A 145 7.54 -22.85 -34.27
C LEU A 145 7.02 -21.83 -35.29
N PHE A 146 7.34 -22.00 -36.57
CA PHE A 146 6.96 -21.09 -37.64
C PHE A 146 5.91 -21.67 -38.59
N GLU A 147 5.40 -22.87 -38.31
CA GLU A 147 4.26 -23.46 -38.99
C GLU A 147 2.95 -22.86 -38.46
N PHE A 148 2.05 -22.53 -39.38
CA PHE A 148 0.69 -22.10 -39.02
C PHE A 148 -0.15 -23.33 -38.66
N GLN A 149 -0.50 -23.46 -37.38
CA GLN A 149 -1.37 -24.52 -36.89
C GLN A 149 -2.78 -24.00 -36.62
N GLU A 150 -3.78 -24.70 -37.14
CA GLU A 150 -5.18 -24.46 -36.76
C GLU A 150 -5.39 -24.90 -35.31
N ILE A 151 -5.93 -24.00 -34.50
CA ILE A 151 -6.15 -24.23 -33.08
C ILE A 151 -7.41 -25.08 -32.91
N GLU A 152 -7.25 -26.38 -32.70
CA GLU A 152 -8.34 -27.22 -32.20
C GLU A 152 -8.66 -26.81 -30.74
N LYS A 153 -9.90 -26.36 -30.51
CA LYS A 153 -10.40 -26.12 -29.15
C LYS A 153 -10.63 -27.47 -28.46
N LYS A 154 -9.61 -27.99 -27.78
CA LYS A 154 -9.81 -29.07 -26.81
C LYS A 154 -10.44 -28.47 -25.55
N GLU A 155 -11.70 -28.82 -25.29
CA GLU A 155 -12.30 -28.65 -23.96
C GLU A 155 -11.63 -29.65 -23.02
N GLN A 156 -10.73 -29.16 -22.16
CA GLN A 156 -10.18 -29.96 -21.06
C GLN A 156 -11.14 -29.84 -19.89
N GLU A 157 -11.84 -30.92 -19.56
CA GLU A 157 -12.58 -31.04 -18.30
C GLU A 157 -11.57 -31.31 -17.17
N TYR A 158 -11.45 -30.37 -16.24
CA TYR A 158 -10.69 -30.58 -15.00
C TYR A 158 -11.59 -31.25 -13.96
N PRO A 159 -11.08 -32.22 -13.17
CA PRO A 159 -11.84 -32.82 -12.09
C PRO A 159 -12.32 -31.75 -11.11
N ARG A 160 -13.62 -31.72 -10.80
CA ARG A 160 -14.15 -30.86 -9.74
C ARG A 160 -13.71 -31.41 -8.39
N GLU A 161 -12.71 -30.82 -7.77
CA GLU A 161 -12.43 -31.08 -6.36
C GLU A 161 -13.18 -30.05 -5.50
N ASP A 162 -14.15 -30.53 -4.71
CA ASP A 162 -14.90 -29.78 -3.69
C ASP A 162 -14.01 -29.30 -2.51
N GLU A 163 -12.70 -29.55 -2.55
CA GLU A 163 -11.78 -29.46 -1.42
C GLU A 163 -11.63 -28.05 -0.85
N TYR A 164 -11.89 -26.99 -1.63
CA TYR A 164 -11.61 -25.59 -1.23
C TYR A 164 -12.82 -24.66 -1.13
N LEU A 165 -14.05 -25.17 -1.28
CA LEU A 165 -15.28 -24.35 -1.28
C LEU A 165 -15.53 -23.57 0.01
N ASP A 166 -14.91 -23.98 1.11
CA ASP A 166 -15.00 -23.31 2.41
C ASP A 166 -14.19 -22.01 2.49
N VAL A 167 -13.18 -21.85 1.62
CA VAL A 167 -12.22 -20.75 1.63
C VAL A 167 -12.23 -19.97 0.31
N PHE A 168 -12.26 -20.68 -0.82
CA PHE A 168 -12.17 -20.07 -2.13
C PHE A 168 -13.55 -19.80 -2.71
N LEU A 169 -13.71 -18.57 -3.17
CA LEU A 169 -14.89 -18.16 -3.88
C LEU A 169 -14.90 -18.74 -5.28
N SER A 170 -16.10 -18.65 -5.83
CA SER A 170 -16.51 -19.39 -7.00
C SER A 170 -16.62 -18.45 -8.18
N ASN A 171 -17.18 -17.29 -7.89
CA ASN A 171 -17.36 -16.20 -8.82
C ASN A 171 -16.76 -14.91 -8.24
N MET A 172 -16.31 -14.04 -9.13
CA MET A 172 -15.97 -12.64 -8.83
C MET A 172 -17.18 -11.86 -8.32
N ASP A 173 -18.39 -12.20 -8.76
CA ASP A 173 -19.63 -11.56 -8.33
C ASP A 173 -19.90 -11.78 -6.84
N ASP A 174 -19.42 -12.90 -6.27
CA ASP A 174 -19.47 -13.16 -4.84
C ASP A 174 -18.59 -12.18 -4.04
N LEU A 175 -17.68 -11.46 -4.67
CA LEU A 175 -16.83 -10.45 -4.03
C LEU A 175 -17.50 -9.07 -3.96
N VAL A 176 -18.61 -8.88 -4.66
CA VAL A 176 -19.31 -7.59 -4.72
C VAL A 176 -20.30 -7.47 -3.57
N ILE A 177 -20.20 -6.36 -2.85
CA ILE A 177 -21.21 -5.95 -1.86
C ILE A 177 -22.22 -5.07 -2.58
N LEU A 178 -23.49 -5.49 -2.59
CA LEU A 178 -24.59 -4.78 -3.25
C LEU A 178 -24.90 -3.46 -2.51
N ASP A 179 -24.97 -2.34 -3.24
CA ASP A 179 -25.40 -1.02 -2.71
C ASP A 179 -26.93 -0.93 -2.80
N ASP A 180 -27.59 -0.44 -1.76
CA ASP A 180 -29.05 -0.22 -1.68
C ASP A 180 -29.61 0.67 -2.81
N ARG A 181 -28.75 1.48 -3.47
CA ARG A 181 -29.12 2.29 -4.64
C ARG A 181 -29.22 1.51 -5.95
N HIS A 182 -28.66 0.31 -6.02
CA HIS A 182 -28.77 -0.62 -7.15
C HIS A 182 -29.73 -1.76 -6.78
N LYS A 183 -31.03 -1.43 -6.64
CA LYS A 183 -32.16 -2.36 -6.37
C LYS A 183 -32.48 -3.36 -7.50
N SER A 184 -31.51 -3.74 -8.31
CA SER A 184 -31.65 -4.76 -9.36
C SER A 184 -30.31 -5.43 -9.53
N GLU A 185 -30.23 -6.75 -9.30
CA GLU A 185 -29.29 -7.76 -9.85
C GLU A 185 -27.96 -7.29 -10.50
N SER A 186 -27.32 -6.24 -9.98
CA SER A 186 -26.16 -5.62 -10.60
C SER A 186 -24.92 -6.12 -9.88
N THR A 187 -24.12 -6.89 -10.60
CA THR A 187 -22.81 -7.39 -10.16
C THR A 187 -21.70 -6.35 -10.41
N ASN A 188 -22.08 -5.11 -10.77
CA ASN A 188 -21.20 -3.96 -10.97
C ASN A 188 -20.86 -3.29 -9.62
N GLY A 189 -19.94 -3.88 -8.87
CA GLY A 189 -19.38 -3.28 -7.66
C GLY A 189 -17.86 -3.20 -7.69
N LYS A 190 -17.26 -2.60 -6.66
CA LYS A 190 -15.81 -2.57 -6.51
C LYS A 190 -15.29 -3.78 -5.74
N ILE A 191 -14.21 -4.34 -6.22
CA ILE A 191 -13.46 -5.44 -5.61
C ILE A 191 -12.03 -5.01 -5.35
N ALA A 192 -11.34 -5.70 -4.44
CA ALA A 192 -9.91 -5.50 -4.22
C ALA A 192 -9.13 -6.61 -4.94
N ILE A 193 -8.15 -6.21 -5.73
CA ILE A 193 -7.20 -7.11 -6.38
C ILE A 193 -5.88 -7.01 -5.64
N VAL A 194 -5.31 -8.16 -5.29
CA VAL A 194 -4.06 -8.26 -4.54
C VAL A 194 -3.07 -9.08 -5.33
N LYS A 195 -1.87 -8.53 -5.50
CA LYS A 195 -0.71 -9.27 -6.01
C LYS A 195 0.43 -9.16 -5.01
N ALA A 196 1.04 -10.28 -4.66
CA ALA A 196 2.18 -10.34 -3.77
C ALA A 196 3.35 -11.11 -4.39
N ASP A 197 4.56 -10.75 -3.96
CA ASP A 197 5.81 -11.32 -4.45
C ASP A 197 6.80 -11.51 -3.30
N ILE A 198 7.38 -12.70 -3.23
CA ILE A 198 8.32 -13.09 -2.17
C ILE A 198 9.74 -12.69 -2.56
N ASN A 199 10.27 -11.69 -1.85
CA ASN A 199 11.64 -11.21 -2.02
C ASN A 199 12.66 -12.13 -1.31
N ASN A 200 13.90 -12.04 -1.76
CA ASN A 200 15.09 -12.76 -1.25
C ASN A 200 15.13 -14.27 -1.52
N LEU A 201 14.07 -14.89 -2.04
CA LEU A 201 14.01 -16.32 -2.33
C LEU A 201 15.20 -16.78 -3.21
N GLY A 202 15.40 -16.13 -4.36
CA GLY A 202 16.52 -16.46 -5.25
C GLY A 202 17.91 -16.15 -4.69
N ASN A 203 18.04 -15.24 -3.72
CA ASN A 203 19.32 -14.93 -3.07
C ASN A 203 19.67 -15.95 -1.99
N ILE A 204 18.67 -16.42 -1.25
CA ILE A 204 18.80 -17.49 -0.26
C ILE A 204 19.26 -18.77 -0.97
N MET A 205 18.54 -19.18 -2.03
CA MET A 205 18.87 -20.38 -2.81
C MET A 205 20.28 -20.36 -3.41
N LYS A 206 20.83 -19.20 -3.77
CA LYS A 206 22.18 -19.07 -4.33
C LYS A 206 23.30 -19.20 -3.29
N LYS A 207 23.03 -18.91 -2.02
CA LYS A 207 24.05 -18.87 -0.98
C LYS A 207 24.33 -20.24 -0.36
N ILE A 208 23.39 -21.16 -0.51
CA ILE A 208 23.49 -22.51 0.04
C ILE A 208 24.56 -23.28 -0.75
N LYS A 209 25.56 -23.79 -0.02
CA LYS A 209 26.62 -24.63 -0.60
C LYS A 209 26.41 -26.12 -0.40
N ASN A 210 25.55 -26.51 0.53
CA ASN A 210 25.24 -27.91 0.81
C ASN A 210 23.98 -28.34 0.04
N TYR A 211 24.05 -29.49 -0.64
CA TYR A 211 22.92 -30.03 -1.40
C TYR A 211 21.76 -30.48 -0.50
N ILE A 212 22.05 -31.07 0.67
CA ILE A 212 21.01 -31.53 1.62
C ILE A 212 20.17 -30.32 2.09
N ASP A 213 20.85 -29.27 2.56
CA ASP A 213 20.20 -28.03 3.00
C ASP A 213 19.40 -27.36 1.87
N PHE A 214 19.90 -27.45 0.62
CA PHE A 214 19.20 -26.94 -0.55
C PHE A 214 17.91 -27.72 -0.84
N GLN A 215 17.97 -29.04 -0.77
CA GLN A 215 16.83 -29.92 -1.02
C GLN A 215 15.75 -29.75 0.06
N GLU A 216 16.15 -29.70 1.33
CA GLU A 216 15.23 -29.46 2.45
C GLU A 216 14.54 -28.10 2.34
N LEU A 217 15.29 -27.03 2.03
CA LEU A 217 14.70 -25.71 1.84
C LEU A 217 13.75 -25.68 0.62
N SER A 218 14.16 -26.29 -0.50
CA SER A 218 13.32 -26.33 -1.70
C SER A 218 11.99 -27.04 -1.44
N LYS A 219 12.03 -28.16 -0.71
CA LYS A 219 10.84 -28.91 -0.33
C LYS A 219 9.94 -28.11 0.63
N LEU A 220 10.53 -27.46 1.63
CA LEU A 220 9.79 -26.60 2.57
C LEU A 220 9.07 -25.45 1.84
N LEU A 221 9.72 -24.81 0.87
CA LEU A 221 9.14 -23.72 0.10
C LEU A 221 8.02 -24.20 -0.83
N GLU A 222 8.20 -25.35 -1.47
CA GLU A 222 7.17 -25.95 -2.33
C GLU A 222 5.93 -26.36 -1.54
N GLU A 223 6.12 -26.97 -0.36
CA GLU A 223 5.02 -27.34 0.53
C GLU A 223 4.28 -26.11 1.07
N ASN A 224 5.02 -25.09 1.51
CA ASN A 224 4.42 -23.93 2.16
C ASN A 224 3.85 -22.87 1.20
N ILE A 225 4.36 -22.76 -0.03
CA ILE A 225 3.90 -21.77 -1.02
C ILE A 225 3.08 -22.46 -2.11
N SER A 226 2.03 -23.14 -1.65
CA SER A 226 1.08 -23.89 -2.47
C SER A 226 -0.35 -23.40 -2.25
N ILE A 227 -1.24 -23.68 -3.21
CA ILE A 227 -2.66 -23.31 -3.09
C ILE A 227 -3.31 -23.97 -1.88
N SER A 228 -2.94 -25.22 -1.59
CA SER A 228 -3.48 -26.02 -0.49
C SER A 228 -3.04 -25.46 0.84
N GLN A 229 -1.76 -25.09 0.98
CA GLN A 229 -1.27 -24.46 2.20
C GLN A 229 -1.87 -23.07 2.40
N PHE A 230 -2.03 -22.28 1.33
CA PHE A 230 -2.70 -20.98 1.45
C PHE A 230 -4.15 -21.13 1.92
N ALA A 231 -4.87 -22.13 1.43
CA ALA A 231 -6.19 -22.48 1.96
C ALA A 231 -6.14 -22.84 3.44
N GLN A 232 -5.14 -23.61 3.90
CA GLN A 232 -4.95 -23.93 5.31
C GLN A 232 -4.68 -22.70 6.18
N TYR A 233 -3.86 -21.74 5.71
CA TYR A 233 -3.64 -20.49 6.44
C TYR A 233 -4.93 -19.69 6.59
N ILE A 234 -5.78 -19.65 5.57
CA ILE A 234 -7.07 -18.97 5.67
C ILE A 234 -8.04 -19.73 6.58
N ARG A 235 -8.07 -21.07 6.54
CA ARG A 235 -8.83 -21.90 7.50
C ARG A 235 -8.39 -21.62 8.92
N LYS A 236 -7.09 -21.57 9.18
CA LYS A 236 -6.51 -21.24 10.48
C LYS A 236 -6.91 -19.83 10.92
N PHE A 237 -6.87 -18.86 10.01
CA PHE A 237 -7.32 -17.50 10.27
C PHE A 237 -8.82 -17.41 10.59
N ASN A 238 -9.64 -18.26 9.94
CA ASN A 238 -11.08 -18.34 10.14
C ASN A 238 -11.51 -19.17 11.35
N LYS A 239 -10.60 -19.88 12.04
CA LYS A 239 -10.95 -20.65 13.25
C LYS A 239 -11.37 -19.68 14.36
N PRO A 240 -12.56 -19.85 14.96
CA PRO A 240 -12.95 -19.04 16.11
C PRO A 240 -12.15 -19.51 17.33
N GLU A 241 -11.23 -18.68 17.83
CA GLU A 241 -10.63 -18.94 19.15
C GLU A 241 -11.64 -18.66 20.28
N ILE A 242 -12.70 -17.88 20.04
CA ILE A 242 -13.74 -17.55 21.02
C ILE A 242 -15.09 -17.35 20.30
N ASP A 243 -16.12 -17.93 20.90
CA ASP A 243 -17.55 -17.99 20.56
C ASP A 243 -18.17 -16.68 20.00
N LEU A 244 -17.96 -16.39 18.71
CA LEU A 244 -18.56 -15.25 18.00
C LEU A 244 -19.16 -15.72 16.68
N SER A 245 -20.38 -16.24 16.76
CA SER A 245 -21.22 -16.79 15.69
C SER A 245 -21.65 -15.80 14.59
N GLN A 246 -20.99 -14.63 14.46
CA GLN A 246 -21.36 -13.57 13.51
C GLN A 246 -20.20 -13.01 12.65
N LYS A 247 -18.96 -13.53 12.74
CA LYS A 247 -17.90 -13.14 11.80
C LYS A 247 -18.12 -13.83 10.44
N GLU A 248 -18.23 -13.05 9.38
CA GLU A 248 -18.12 -13.60 8.01
C GLU A 248 -16.71 -14.20 7.86
N LYS A 249 -16.65 -15.42 7.33
CA LYS A 249 -15.37 -16.10 7.09
C LYS A 249 -14.62 -15.37 5.97
N LEU A 250 -13.32 -15.16 6.15
CA LEU A 250 -12.45 -14.68 5.08
C LEU A 250 -12.56 -15.64 3.91
N LYS A 251 -13.02 -15.12 2.77
CA LYS A 251 -13.00 -15.85 1.51
C LYS A 251 -12.26 -15.04 0.45
N ILE A 252 -11.59 -15.75 -0.45
CA ILE A 252 -10.78 -15.14 -1.51
C ILE A 252 -11.03 -15.85 -2.83
N LEU A 253 -10.75 -15.18 -3.95
CA LEU A 253 -10.71 -15.82 -5.25
C LEU A 253 -9.26 -15.82 -5.76
N PRO A 254 -8.51 -16.92 -5.62
CA PRO A 254 -7.15 -17.01 -6.13
C PRO A 254 -7.16 -17.02 -7.65
N PHE A 255 -6.30 -16.26 -8.33
CA PHE A 255 -6.07 -16.37 -9.77
C PHE A 255 -4.84 -17.21 -10.09
N TYR A 256 -3.79 -17.07 -9.27
CA TYR A 256 -2.52 -17.78 -9.42
C TYR A 256 -1.76 -17.77 -8.10
N ILE A 257 -1.30 -18.93 -7.64
CA ILE A 257 -0.47 -19.08 -6.43
C ILE A 257 0.57 -20.16 -6.72
N ALA A 258 1.78 -19.76 -7.12
CA ALA A 258 2.88 -20.69 -7.29
C ALA A 258 4.23 -19.97 -7.33
N GLY A 259 5.23 -20.57 -6.69
CA GLY A 259 6.58 -20.03 -6.61
C GLY A 259 6.65 -18.81 -5.71
N ASP A 260 7.20 -17.71 -6.19
CA ASP A 260 7.29 -16.44 -5.48
C ASP A 260 6.09 -15.50 -5.70
N ASP A 261 5.24 -15.79 -6.68
CA ASP A 261 4.12 -14.95 -7.11
C ASP A 261 2.76 -15.44 -6.56
N ILE A 262 2.00 -14.51 -5.96
CA ILE A 262 0.65 -14.74 -5.42
C ILE A 262 -0.29 -13.69 -5.99
N PHE A 263 -1.40 -14.09 -6.60
CA PHE A 263 -2.36 -13.20 -7.23
C PHE A 263 -3.79 -13.65 -6.97
N TYR A 264 -4.61 -12.79 -6.37
CA TYR A 264 -5.99 -13.10 -5.99
C TYR A 264 -6.88 -11.86 -5.91
N ALA A 265 -8.19 -12.06 -5.88
CA ALA A 265 -9.19 -11.05 -5.59
C ALA A 265 -9.86 -11.31 -4.22
N VAL A 266 -10.29 -10.25 -3.56
CA VAL A 266 -10.92 -10.30 -2.24
C VAL A 266 -11.97 -9.20 -2.09
N ARG A 267 -12.95 -9.43 -1.23
CA ARG A 267 -13.90 -8.39 -0.80
C ARG A 267 -13.13 -7.25 -0.14
N ILE A 268 -13.56 -6.01 -0.36
CA ILE A 268 -12.89 -4.83 0.23
C ILE A 268 -12.93 -4.89 1.77
N SER A 269 -14.01 -5.42 2.36
CA SER A 269 -14.15 -5.65 3.80
C SER A 269 -13.10 -6.61 4.38
N ASP A 270 -12.67 -7.58 3.57
CA ASP A 270 -11.78 -8.67 3.99
C ASP A 270 -10.31 -8.43 3.65
N LEU A 271 -10.01 -7.38 2.88
CA LEU A 271 -8.67 -7.01 2.44
C LEU A 271 -7.64 -6.95 3.58
N PHE A 272 -7.99 -6.36 4.71
CA PHE A 272 -7.04 -6.24 5.82
C PHE A 272 -6.73 -7.59 6.46
N ASN A 273 -7.69 -8.51 6.46
CA ASN A 273 -7.52 -9.86 6.97
C ASN A 273 -6.72 -10.72 5.99
N SER A 274 -6.93 -10.55 4.69
CA SER A 274 -6.13 -11.24 3.67
C SER A 274 -4.64 -10.85 3.72
N ILE A 275 -4.34 -9.57 3.94
CA ILE A 275 -2.95 -9.09 4.11
C ILE A 275 -2.32 -9.64 5.40
N LYS A 276 -3.07 -9.72 6.50
CA LYS A 276 -2.57 -10.36 7.74
C LYS A 276 -2.30 -11.85 7.54
N CYS A 277 -3.16 -12.55 6.81
CA CYS A 277 -2.95 -13.95 6.47
C CYS A 277 -1.64 -14.15 5.69
N LEU A 278 -1.36 -13.28 4.70
CA LEU A 278 -0.08 -13.28 3.98
C LEU A 278 1.12 -13.01 4.90
N HIS A 279 0.99 -12.07 5.83
CA HIS A 279 2.01 -11.80 6.84
C HIS A 279 2.29 -13.04 7.72
N ASP A 280 1.25 -13.71 8.20
CA ASP A 280 1.37 -14.87 9.08
C ASP A 280 2.00 -16.06 8.35
N MET A 281 1.65 -16.27 7.08
CA MET A 281 2.28 -17.26 6.21
C MET A 281 3.79 -17.02 6.10
N ILE A 282 4.23 -15.80 5.76
CA ILE A 282 5.67 -15.49 5.61
C ILE A 282 6.41 -15.56 6.94
N LYS A 283 5.76 -15.15 8.04
CA LYS A 283 6.33 -15.27 9.38
C LYS A 283 6.56 -16.74 9.76
N ASP A 284 5.60 -17.61 9.46
CA ASP A 284 5.69 -19.04 9.75
C ASP A 284 6.78 -19.71 8.89
N ILE A 285 6.82 -19.42 7.58
CA ILE A 285 7.88 -19.90 6.68
C ILE A 285 9.27 -19.49 7.20
N ASN A 286 9.47 -18.21 7.54
CA ASN A 286 10.75 -17.75 8.10
C ASN A 286 11.10 -18.44 9.42
N SER A 287 10.11 -18.72 10.26
CA SER A 287 10.32 -19.46 11.53
C SER A 287 10.75 -20.90 11.27
N GLN A 288 10.20 -21.56 10.24
CA GLN A 288 10.61 -22.90 9.84
C GLN A 288 12.03 -22.90 9.23
N ILE A 289 12.36 -21.91 8.38
CA ILE A 289 13.72 -21.76 7.84
C ILE A 289 14.76 -21.57 8.95
N GLN A 290 14.45 -20.77 9.98
CA GLN A 290 15.36 -20.58 11.12
C GLN A 290 15.60 -21.89 11.90
N LYS A 291 14.60 -22.78 11.98
CA LYS A 291 14.73 -24.08 12.66
C LYS A 291 15.68 -25.03 11.94
N LEU A 292 15.87 -24.87 10.62
CA LEU A 292 16.84 -25.67 9.86
C LEU A 292 18.30 -25.32 10.21
N GLN A 293 18.55 -24.27 11.00
CA GLN A 293 19.89 -23.87 11.50
C GLN A 293 20.98 -23.73 10.41
N ILE A 294 20.60 -23.44 9.17
CA ILE A 294 21.54 -23.24 8.05
C ILE A 294 22.33 -21.94 8.30
N GLU A 295 23.59 -22.04 8.75
CA GLU A 295 24.44 -20.90 9.14
C GLU A 295 24.59 -19.83 8.03
N GLU A 296 24.48 -20.25 6.76
CA GLU A 296 24.59 -19.41 5.56
C GLU A 296 23.28 -18.62 5.25
N CYS A 297 22.15 -18.99 5.86
CA CYS A 297 20.82 -18.39 5.69
C CYS A 297 20.48 -17.34 6.77
N LYS A 298 21.33 -16.31 6.94
CA LYS A 298 21.02 -15.16 7.82
C LYS A 298 19.96 -14.19 7.26
N MET A 299 19.49 -14.40 6.03
CA MET A 299 18.53 -13.52 5.36
C MET A 299 17.13 -14.15 5.41
N GLU A 300 16.17 -13.38 5.90
CA GLU A 300 14.76 -13.77 5.91
C GLU A 300 14.05 -13.41 4.59
N LEU A 301 13.02 -14.18 4.26
CA LEU A 301 12.07 -13.83 3.22
C LEU A 301 11.26 -12.62 3.65
N SER A 302 10.89 -11.80 2.67
CA SER A 302 10.00 -10.66 2.89
C SER A 302 9.03 -10.57 1.73
N LEU A 303 7.88 -9.92 1.95
CA LEU A 303 6.78 -9.92 0.98
C LEU A 303 6.47 -8.50 0.51
N ALA A 304 6.49 -8.29 -0.80
CA ALA A 304 5.93 -7.07 -1.40
C ALA A 304 4.48 -7.33 -1.82
N VAL A 305 3.55 -6.44 -1.50
CA VAL A 305 2.12 -6.57 -1.80
C VAL A 305 1.62 -5.31 -2.49
N GLY A 306 1.07 -5.45 -3.69
CA GLY A 306 0.31 -4.41 -4.39
C GLY A 306 -1.19 -4.64 -4.25
N VAL A 307 -1.95 -3.58 -4.02
CA VAL A 307 -3.40 -3.61 -3.89
C VAL A 307 -4.04 -2.51 -4.74
N ILE A 308 -5.04 -2.89 -5.53
CA ILE A 308 -5.84 -1.94 -6.31
C ILE A 308 -7.34 -2.21 -6.17
N PHE A 309 -8.13 -1.14 -6.20
CA PHE A 309 -9.59 -1.20 -6.19
C PHE A 309 -10.13 -0.93 -7.58
N VAL A 310 -10.85 -1.90 -8.13
CA VAL A 310 -11.32 -1.91 -9.51
C VAL A 310 -12.80 -2.25 -9.54
N ASN A 311 -13.47 -1.87 -10.62
CA ASN A 311 -14.84 -2.33 -10.84
C ASN A 311 -14.78 -3.80 -11.27
N ASN A 312 -15.74 -4.59 -10.80
CA ASN A 312 -15.94 -5.95 -11.27
C ASN A 312 -16.26 -5.95 -12.78
N HIS A 313 -16.14 -7.11 -13.43
CA HIS A 313 -16.35 -7.33 -14.87
C HIS A 313 -15.36 -6.67 -15.82
N GLN A 314 -14.24 -6.11 -15.33
CA GLN A 314 -13.13 -5.77 -16.22
C GLN A 314 -12.31 -7.02 -16.55
N PRO A 315 -11.65 -7.07 -17.72
CA PRO A 315 -10.77 -8.18 -18.09
C PRO A 315 -9.67 -8.42 -17.05
N ILE A 316 -9.34 -9.69 -16.76
CA ILE A 316 -8.32 -10.00 -15.75
C ILE A 316 -6.94 -9.47 -16.13
N ARG A 317 -6.62 -9.39 -17.43
CA ARG A 317 -5.44 -8.64 -17.91
C ARG A 317 -5.37 -7.21 -17.38
N TYR A 318 -6.50 -6.51 -17.32
CA TYR A 318 -6.56 -5.15 -16.79
C TYR A 318 -6.21 -5.15 -15.30
N TYR A 319 -6.81 -6.04 -14.51
CA TYR A 319 -6.49 -6.18 -13.08
C TYR A 319 -4.99 -6.44 -12.85
N ARG A 320 -4.42 -7.36 -13.64
CA ARG A 320 -2.99 -7.69 -13.58
C ARG A 320 -2.11 -6.49 -13.88
N GLN A 321 -2.40 -5.76 -14.96
CA GLN A 321 -1.59 -4.58 -15.34
C GLN A 321 -1.67 -3.49 -14.27
N ALA A 322 -2.86 -3.26 -13.74
CA ALA A 322 -3.10 -2.18 -12.80
C ALA A 322 -2.48 -2.46 -11.41
N VAL A 323 -2.58 -3.69 -10.90
CA VAL A 323 -1.96 -4.08 -9.62
C VAL A 323 -0.43 -4.16 -9.69
N GLU A 324 0.13 -4.41 -10.87
CA GLU A 324 1.58 -4.52 -11.08
C GLU A 324 2.31 -3.19 -10.80
N GLU A 325 1.67 -2.06 -11.06
CA GLU A 325 2.24 -0.74 -10.76
C GLU A 325 2.40 -0.53 -9.24
N GLU A 326 1.39 -0.90 -8.47
CA GLU A 326 1.41 -0.88 -7.00
C GLU A 326 2.47 -1.86 -6.46
N LEU A 327 2.54 -3.08 -7.01
CA LEU A 327 3.56 -4.05 -6.61
C LEU A 327 4.99 -3.54 -6.85
N LYS A 328 5.23 -2.88 -7.99
CA LYS A 328 6.54 -2.26 -8.28
C LYS A 328 6.89 -1.17 -7.27
N GLN A 329 5.92 -0.37 -6.84
CA GLN A 329 6.14 0.64 -5.80
C GLN A 329 6.49 -0.01 -4.46
N ALA A 330 5.74 -1.04 -4.04
CA ALA A 330 6.04 -1.80 -2.83
C ALA A 330 7.48 -2.38 -2.84
N LYS A 331 7.89 -3.01 -3.96
CA LYS A 331 9.25 -3.54 -4.13
C LYS A 331 10.34 -2.46 -4.07
N LYS A 332 10.10 -1.27 -4.63
CA LYS A 332 11.07 -0.16 -4.58
C LYS A 332 11.30 0.31 -3.15
N VAL A 333 10.24 0.44 -2.38
CA VAL A 333 10.30 0.97 -1.02
C VAL A 333 10.96 -0.03 -0.08
N MET A 334 10.71 -1.32 -0.25
CA MET A 334 11.38 -2.38 0.51
C MET A 334 12.90 -2.43 0.32
N LYS A 335 13.44 -1.82 -0.76
CA LYS A 335 14.88 -1.70 -1.00
C LYS A 335 15.52 -0.50 -0.30
N SER A 336 14.75 0.35 0.38
CA SER A 336 15.25 1.57 1.06
C SER A 336 15.71 1.32 2.50
N ASN A 337 16.65 2.14 3.00
CA ASN A 337 17.40 1.91 4.26
C ASN A 337 16.56 1.71 5.54
N LYS A 338 15.31 2.21 5.60
CA LYS A 338 14.42 1.99 6.77
C LYS A 338 13.55 0.73 6.65
N ALA A 339 13.33 0.23 5.44
CA ALA A 339 12.45 -0.90 5.15
C ALA A 339 13.16 -2.26 5.21
N LEU A 340 14.48 -2.29 5.46
CA LEU A 340 15.28 -3.52 5.65
C LEU A 340 14.77 -4.38 6.83
N TYR A 341 14.06 -3.78 7.78
CA TYR A 341 13.42 -4.47 8.92
C TYR A 341 11.92 -4.74 8.70
N SER A 342 11.38 -4.47 7.50
CA SER A 342 9.99 -4.80 7.17
C SER A 342 9.88 -6.24 6.69
N LEU A 343 8.93 -6.98 7.26
CA LEU A 343 8.55 -8.32 6.80
C LEU A 343 7.64 -8.23 5.59
N VAL A 344 6.73 -7.24 5.58
CA VAL A 344 5.80 -6.99 4.47
C VAL A 344 5.82 -5.51 4.10
N GLY A 345 6.01 -5.19 2.82
CA GLY A 345 5.81 -3.87 2.24
C GLY A 345 4.56 -3.85 1.37
N ILE A 346 3.68 -2.87 1.57
CA ILE A 346 2.37 -2.80 0.93
C ILE A 346 2.25 -1.47 0.20
N SER A 347 1.78 -1.51 -1.05
CA SER A 347 1.35 -0.33 -1.80
C SER A 347 -0.13 -0.46 -2.13
N MET A 348 -0.92 0.54 -1.76
CA MET A 348 -2.38 0.51 -1.92
C MET A 348 -2.90 1.90 -2.27
N ALA A 349 -3.41 2.05 -3.49
CA ALA A 349 -3.95 3.30 -4.01
C ALA A 349 -2.99 4.49 -3.82
N GLY A 350 -1.70 4.29 -4.15
CA GLY A 350 -0.64 5.27 -3.97
C GLY A 350 -0.22 5.55 -2.52
N ASN A 351 -0.71 4.77 -1.54
CA ASN A 351 -0.24 4.83 -0.15
C ASN A 351 0.72 3.68 0.13
N LEU A 352 1.79 3.97 0.86
CA LEU A 352 2.81 3.00 1.23
C LEU A 352 2.68 2.61 2.69
N PHE A 353 2.71 1.31 2.97
CA PHE A 353 2.66 0.76 4.31
C PHE A 353 3.68 -0.34 4.55
N HIS A 354 4.04 -0.55 5.81
CA HIS A 354 4.96 -1.58 6.26
C HIS A 354 4.38 -2.37 7.42
N ILE A 355 4.67 -3.67 7.45
CA ILE A 355 4.58 -4.53 8.63
C ILE A 355 6.02 -4.87 9.03
N TYR A 356 6.47 -4.31 10.14
CA TYR A 356 7.82 -4.47 10.66
C TYR A 356 7.96 -5.75 11.49
N LYS A 357 9.21 -6.21 11.65
CA LYS A 357 9.55 -7.31 12.57
C LYS A 357 9.45 -6.84 14.02
N ASP A 358 8.85 -7.66 14.88
CA ASP A 358 8.71 -7.42 16.33
C ASP A 358 8.13 -6.03 16.69
N GLU A 359 8.48 -5.48 17.86
CA GLU A 359 8.03 -4.14 18.29
C GLU A 359 8.68 -2.98 17.51
N LEU A 360 9.64 -3.28 16.62
CA LEU A 360 10.31 -2.26 15.82
C LEU A 360 9.27 -1.62 14.90
N GLY A 361 9.23 -0.29 14.84
CA GLY A 361 8.25 0.43 14.03
C GLY A 361 6.82 0.50 14.61
N LYS A 362 6.56 -0.01 15.83
CA LYS A 362 5.30 0.26 16.55
C LYS A 362 5.11 1.78 16.68
N GLY A 363 4.06 2.30 16.05
CA GLY A 363 3.71 3.72 16.07
C GLY A 363 4.28 4.56 14.92
N GLU A 364 4.99 3.98 13.95
CA GLU A 364 5.37 4.69 12.71
C GLU A 364 4.14 5.00 11.86
N ASN A 365 4.13 6.15 11.18
CA ASN A 365 2.98 6.59 10.37
C ASN A 365 2.68 5.66 9.18
N GLU A 366 3.70 4.94 8.71
CA GLU A 366 3.62 3.97 7.61
C GLU A 366 3.23 2.57 8.09
N GLY A 367 2.98 2.37 9.39
CA GLY A 367 2.60 1.06 9.92
C GLY A 367 1.22 0.61 9.45
N PHE A 368 1.14 -0.52 8.75
CA PHE A 368 -0.14 -1.07 8.27
C PHE A 368 -1.12 -1.39 9.40
N ILE A 369 -0.63 -2.01 10.49
CA ILE A 369 -1.46 -2.33 11.67
C ILE A 369 -2.02 -1.06 12.32
N ARG A 370 -1.20 0.02 12.37
CA ARG A 370 -1.64 1.32 12.86
C ARG A 370 -2.73 1.90 11.96
N PHE A 371 -2.55 1.87 10.65
CA PHE A 371 -3.55 2.34 9.69
C PHE A 371 -4.88 1.59 9.85
N CYS A 372 -4.85 0.27 10.01
CA CYS A 372 -6.06 -0.53 10.28
C CYS A 372 -6.82 -0.04 11.52
N THR A 373 -6.11 0.35 12.59
CA THR A 373 -6.73 0.91 13.80
C THR A 373 -7.23 2.34 13.58
N GLU A 374 -6.48 3.19 12.87
CA GLU A 374 -6.89 4.56 12.52
C GLU A 374 -8.23 4.56 11.76
N ILE A 375 -8.42 3.64 10.80
CA ILE A 375 -9.68 3.50 10.05
C ILE A 375 -10.85 3.19 10.98
N LYS A 376 -10.67 2.35 12.00
CA LYS A 376 -11.73 2.06 12.98
C LYS A 376 -12.09 3.28 13.81
N GLU A 377 -11.08 3.97 14.32
CA GLU A 377 -11.30 5.18 15.14
C GLU A 377 -12.04 6.25 14.32
N LEU A 378 -11.65 6.46 13.05
CA LEU A 378 -12.34 7.38 12.14
C LEU A 378 -13.79 6.94 11.90
N ARG A 379 -14.05 5.65 11.72
CA ARG A 379 -15.40 5.14 11.51
C ARG A 379 -16.28 5.32 12.75
N GLN A 380 -15.77 4.99 13.93
CA GLN A 380 -16.47 5.22 15.19
C GLN A 380 -16.83 6.71 15.34
N MET A 381 -15.88 7.61 15.08
CA MET A 381 -16.12 9.05 15.12
C MET A 381 -17.14 9.51 14.08
N MET A 382 -17.18 8.89 12.90
CA MET A 382 -18.18 9.16 11.88
C MET A 382 -19.59 8.72 12.33
N GLN A 383 -19.72 7.54 12.93
CA GLN A 383 -20.99 7.04 13.50
C GLN A 383 -21.50 7.92 14.65
N GLU A 384 -20.58 8.42 15.47
CA GLU A 384 -20.85 9.39 16.54
C GLU A 384 -21.13 10.81 16.01
N LYS A 385 -21.17 11.01 14.69
CA LYS A 385 -21.42 12.28 14.00
C LYS A 385 -20.41 13.39 14.34
N VAL A 386 -19.17 13.03 14.66
CA VAL A 386 -18.07 13.98 14.91
C VAL A 386 -17.68 14.74 13.63
N PHE A 387 -17.74 14.05 12.49
CA PHE A 387 -17.55 14.63 11.16
C PHE A 387 -18.44 13.88 10.16
N SER A 388 -18.66 14.49 8.99
CA SER A 388 -19.41 13.86 7.90
C SER A 388 -18.49 13.47 6.74
N ARG A 389 -18.85 12.39 6.04
CA ARG A 389 -18.20 11.98 4.79
C ARG A 389 -18.21 13.10 3.75
N THR A 390 -19.30 13.87 3.67
CA THR A 390 -19.43 15.03 2.79
C THR A 390 -18.36 16.09 3.06
N ALA A 391 -18.05 16.36 4.33
CA ALA A 391 -17.00 17.31 4.68
C ALA A 391 -15.62 16.87 4.17
N LEU A 392 -15.30 15.57 4.28
CA LEU A 392 -14.05 15.01 3.73
C LEU A 392 -14.03 14.99 2.20
N HIS A 393 -15.16 14.71 1.55
CA HIS A 393 -15.27 14.82 0.09
C HIS A 393 -15.05 16.25 -0.40
N ASN A 394 -15.66 17.24 0.25
CA ASN A 394 -15.46 18.64 -0.10
C ASN A 394 -14.00 19.07 0.08
N LEU A 395 -13.33 18.60 1.14
CA LEU A 395 -11.90 18.82 1.32
C LEU A 395 -11.11 18.21 0.15
N LEU A 396 -11.35 16.94 -0.18
CA LEU A 396 -10.65 16.27 -1.27
C LEU A 396 -10.82 17.01 -2.61
N ILE A 397 -12.05 17.38 -2.97
CA ILE A 397 -12.35 18.11 -4.21
C ILE A 397 -11.58 19.43 -4.28
N ASN A 398 -11.57 20.21 -3.19
CA ASN A 398 -10.84 21.47 -3.15
C ASN A 398 -9.33 21.26 -3.33
N LEU A 399 -8.77 20.20 -2.74
CA LEU A 399 -7.34 19.89 -2.86
C LEU A 399 -6.97 19.38 -4.26
N GLU A 400 -7.86 18.67 -4.96
CA GLU A 400 -7.59 18.18 -6.32
C GLU A 400 -7.74 19.27 -7.40
N ILE A 401 -8.68 20.19 -7.22
CA ILE A 401 -8.89 21.29 -8.17
C ILE A 401 -7.77 22.33 -8.06
N GLU A 402 -7.33 22.64 -6.84
CA GLU A 402 -6.30 23.64 -6.60
C GLU A 402 -4.91 23.15 -7.01
N ARG A 403 -4.21 23.95 -7.84
CA ARG A 403 -2.88 23.64 -8.36
C ARG A 403 -1.76 24.40 -7.64
N ASP A 404 -2.09 25.35 -6.79
CA ASP A 404 -1.11 26.06 -5.97
C ASP A 404 -0.97 25.37 -4.59
N CYS A 405 0.24 24.93 -4.26
CA CYS A 405 0.54 24.25 -2.98
C CYS A 405 0.28 25.13 -1.76
N ASP A 406 0.50 26.44 -1.85
CA ASP A 406 0.23 27.37 -0.75
C ASP A 406 -1.26 27.54 -0.54
N LYS A 407 -2.07 27.60 -1.62
CA LYS A 407 -3.54 27.62 -1.53
C LYS A 407 -4.12 26.30 -1.04
N GLN A 408 -3.57 25.16 -1.49
CA GLN A 408 -3.91 23.84 -0.95
C GLN A 408 -3.73 23.81 0.57
N MET A 409 -2.62 24.35 1.08
CA MET A 409 -2.40 24.44 2.53
C MET A 409 -3.45 25.34 3.21
N LEU A 410 -3.83 26.49 2.63
CA LEU A 410 -4.89 27.32 3.17
C LEU A 410 -6.22 26.57 3.30
N TYR A 411 -6.61 25.77 2.29
CA TYR A 411 -7.80 24.91 2.36
C TYR A 411 -7.73 23.90 3.52
N VAL A 412 -6.57 23.24 3.71
CA VAL A 412 -6.37 22.32 4.84
C VAL A 412 -6.50 23.06 6.17
N LEU A 413 -5.88 24.24 6.31
CA LEU A 413 -5.95 25.03 7.54
C LEU A 413 -7.37 25.52 7.85
N TYR A 414 -8.15 25.90 6.82
CA TYR A 414 -9.56 26.23 7.00
C TYR A 414 -10.37 25.04 7.50
N PHE A 415 -10.16 23.86 6.91
CA PHE A 415 -10.85 22.64 7.31
C PHE A 415 -10.44 22.18 8.73
N CYS A 416 -9.14 22.23 9.03
CA CYS A 416 -8.56 21.79 10.31
C CYS A 416 -8.56 22.87 11.39
N LYS A 417 -9.27 23.98 11.21
CA LYS A 417 -9.34 25.05 12.19
C LYS A 417 -9.89 24.54 13.54
N PRO A 418 -9.20 24.74 14.67
CA PRO A 418 -9.70 24.32 15.98
C PRO A 418 -10.95 25.11 16.38
N ASN A 419 -11.85 24.46 17.11
CA ASN A 419 -13.04 25.06 17.69
C ASN A 419 -13.20 24.61 19.16
N LEU A 420 -12.30 25.07 20.02
CA LEU A 420 -12.33 24.78 21.45
C LEU A 420 -13.34 25.69 22.15
N LEU A 421 -14.30 25.07 22.86
CA LEU A 421 -15.15 25.76 23.83
C LEU A 421 -14.49 25.81 25.22
N SER A 422 -13.83 24.72 25.66
CA SER A 422 -13.01 24.65 26.89
C SER A 422 -12.00 23.50 26.82
N TRP A 423 -10.85 23.62 27.50
CA TRP A 423 -9.76 22.62 27.44
C TRP A 423 -10.06 21.30 28.17
N ASN A 424 -10.98 21.30 29.14
CA ASN A 424 -11.28 20.13 29.98
C ASN A 424 -12.02 19.02 29.24
N LYS A 425 -12.61 19.34 28.09
CA LYS A 425 -13.25 18.38 27.18
C LYS A 425 -12.75 18.67 25.77
N ILE A 426 -11.53 18.20 25.46
CA ILE A 426 -11.07 18.18 24.07
C ILE A 426 -12.10 17.39 23.27
N GLN A 427 -12.83 18.10 22.41
CA GLN A 427 -13.86 17.49 21.57
C GLN A 427 -13.21 16.50 20.61
N LYS A 428 -13.89 15.38 20.33
CA LYS A 428 -13.41 14.36 19.38
C LYS A 428 -13.02 14.97 18.02
N GLU A 429 -13.71 16.03 17.60
CA GLU A 429 -13.40 16.81 16.40
C GLU A 429 -11.97 17.37 16.38
N THR A 430 -11.44 17.79 17.53
CA THR A 430 -10.07 18.32 17.65
C THR A 430 -9.03 17.26 17.32
N TYR A 431 -9.28 16.00 17.71
CA TYR A 431 -8.39 14.87 17.38
C TYR A 431 -8.40 14.55 15.89
N VAL A 432 -9.57 14.60 15.24
CA VAL A 432 -9.69 14.42 13.78
C VAL A 432 -8.93 15.51 13.03
N LYS A 433 -9.07 16.78 13.46
CA LYS A 433 -8.34 17.90 12.85
C LYS A 433 -6.83 17.79 13.05
N TYR A 434 -6.41 17.41 14.25
CA TYR A 434 -5.01 17.10 14.54
C TYR A 434 -4.47 15.96 13.67
N TYR A 435 -5.25 14.89 13.49
CA TYR A 435 -4.87 13.73 12.68
C TYR A 435 -4.48 14.14 11.26
N TRP A 436 -5.33 14.92 10.58
CA TRP A 436 -5.04 15.40 9.23
C TRP A 436 -3.80 16.29 9.16
N LEU A 437 -3.65 17.26 10.08
CA LEU A 437 -2.47 18.12 10.11
C LEU A 437 -1.18 17.37 10.44
N SER A 438 -1.26 16.30 11.24
CA SER A 438 -0.08 15.53 11.65
C SER A 438 0.63 14.87 10.47
N HIS A 439 -0.10 14.57 9.38
CA HIS A 439 0.47 14.02 8.15
C HIS A 439 1.30 15.03 7.35
N LEU A 440 1.14 16.32 7.60
CA LEU A 440 1.85 17.39 6.90
C LEU A 440 3.12 17.85 7.61
N VAL A 441 3.41 17.33 8.81
CA VAL A 441 4.59 17.74 9.60
C VAL A 441 5.85 17.07 9.04
N GLU A 442 6.97 17.78 9.08
CA GLU A 442 8.30 17.21 8.83
C GLU A 442 8.56 15.95 9.68
N ASP A 443 9.27 14.99 9.06
CA ASP A 443 9.63 13.75 9.71
C ASP A 443 10.63 13.98 10.85
N LYS A 444 10.84 12.94 11.67
CA LYS A 444 11.80 13.03 12.76
C LYS A 444 13.23 13.17 12.23
N ARG A 445 13.81 14.37 12.38
CA ARG A 445 15.25 14.61 12.17
C ARG A 445 16.06 13.79 13.18
N GLN A 446 17.20 13.23 12.75
CA GLN A 446 18.13 12.55 13.65
C GLN A 446 18.71 13.55 14.67
N GLN A 447 19.23 13.05 15.79
CA GLN A 447 19.35 13.71 17.10
C GLN A 447 20.11 15.06 17.17
N GLU A 448 20.65 15.60 16.08
CA GLU A 448 21.50 16.80 16.10
C GLU A 448 20.79 18.11 15.72
N GLU A 449 19.64 18.06 15.03
CA GLU A 449 18.89 19.28 14.67
C GLU A 449 17.72 19.55 15.64
N LYS A 450 17.99 20.28 16.73
CA LYS A 450 16.99 20.73 17.72
C LYS A 450 16.06 21.87 17.21
N GLY A 451 15.81 21.94 15.91
CA GLY A 451 14.95 22.95 15.27
C GLY A 451 13.45 22.67 15.47
N GLU A 452 12.62 23.71 15.35
CA GLU A 452 11.17 23.54 15.22
C GLU A 452 10.86 22.87 13.88
N ARG A 453 10.02 21.84 13.89
CA ARG A 453 9.53 21.22 12.65
C ARG A 453 8.44 22.03 12.00
N PHE A 454 8.46 22.16 10.68
CA PHE A 454 7.44 22.88 9.94
C PHE A 454 6.48 21.95 9.21
N PHE A 455 5.45 22.55 8.61
CA PHE A 455 4.61 21.85 7.66
C PHE A 455 5.24 21.86 6.27
N ILE A 456 5.09 20.75 5.55
CA ILE A 456 5.56 20.56 4.18
C ILE A 456 4.33 20.51 3.26
N PRO A 457 4.04 21.57 2.48
CA PRO A 457 2.88 21.61 1.58
C PRO A 457 2.90 20.52 0.51
N GLU A 458 4.08 20.09 0.07
CA GLU A 458 4.26 19.04 -0.94
C GLU A 458 3.66 17.70 -0.48
N LYS A 459 3.68 17.43 0.85
CA LYS A 459 3.01 16.27 1.45
C LYS A 459 1.50 16.26 1.23
N ILE A 460 0.86 17.36 0.84
CA ILE A 460 -0.56 17.37 0.49
C ILE A 460 -0.83 16.46 -0.72
N ARG A 461 -0.02 16.59 -1.78
CA ARG A 461 -0.19 15.81 -3.00
C ARG A 461 0.28 14.38 -2.84
N ASP A 462 1.43 14.20 -2.19
CA ASP A 462 2.09 12.91 -2.13
C ASP A 462 1.53 12.01 -1.02
N ILE A 463 0.91 12.59 0.01
CA ILE A 463 0.43 11.85 1.19
C ILE A 463 -1.05 12.11 1.47
N LEU A 464 -1.46 13.37 1.64
CA LEU A 464 -2.81 13.68 2.13
C LEU A 464 -3.91 13.30 1.13
N ILE A 465 -3.75 13.65 -0.15
CA ILE A 465 -4.73 13.32 -1.20
C ILE A 465 -4.87 11.79 -1.38
N PRO A 466 -3.79 11.01 -1.59
CA PRO A 466 -3.88 9.55 -1.66
C PRO A 466 -4.54 8.95 -0.41
N LYS A 467 -4.18 9.46 0.78
CA LYS A 467 -4.72 8.95 2.05
C LYS A 467 -6.20 9.27 2.21
N LEU A 468 -6.65 10.47 1.83
CA LEU A 468 -8.05 10.86 1.83
C LEU A 468 -8.89 9.97 0.90
N LYS A 469 -8.41 9.69 -0.32
CA LYS A 469 -9.10 8.81 -1.29
C LYS A 469 -9.31 7.41 -0.72
N LEU A 470 -8.25 6.85 -0.15
CA LEU A 470 -8.28 5.52 0.46
C LEU A 470 -9.23 5.48 1.67
N ILE A 471 -9.11 6.44 2.60
CA ILE A 471 -9.98 6.53 3.78
C ILE A 471 -11.45 6.69 3.35
N LEU A 472 -11.75 7.55 2.38
CA LEU A 472 -13.10 7.76 1.88
C LEU A 472 -13.69 6.48 1.25
N LEU A 473 -12.89 5.67 0.59
CA LEU A 473 -13.34 4.37 0.09
C LEU A 473 -13.70 3.45 1.26
N LEU A 474 -12.78 3.28 2.21
CA LEU A 474 -12.90 2.34 3.34
C LEU A 474 -13.95 2.76 4.39
N LEU A 475 -14.32 4.05 4.43
CA LEU A 475 -15.40 4.57 5.28
C LEU A 475 -16.80 4.40 4.65
N LYS A 476 -16.96 3.74 3.50
CA LYS A 476 -18.31 3.38 3.02
C LYS A 476 -18.91 2.32 3.93
N ASP A 477 -20.18 2.48 4.28
CA ASP A 477 -20.87 1.55 5.17
C ASP A 477 -20.90 0.12 4.61
N GLU A 478 -21.01 0.00 3.28
CA GLU A 478 -20.92 -1.23 2.50
C GLU A 478 -19.63 -2.03 2.76
N TYR A 479 -18.48 -1.35 2.91
CA TYR A 479 -17.16 -2.01 3.02
C TYR A 479 -16.76 -2.24 4.47
N CYS A 480 -17.72 -2.65 5.31
CA CYS A 480 -17.56 -2.78 6.74
C CYS A 480 -16.38 -3.68 7.11
N ILE A 481 -15.24 -3.08 7.47
CA ILE A 481 -14.05 -3.84 7.87
C ILE A 481 -14.24 -4.31 9.31
N GLN A 482 -14.52 -5.60 9.48
CA GLN A 482 -14.58 -6.23 10.80
C GLN A 482 -13.15 -6.39 11.33
N LEU A 483 -12.83 -5.70 12.42
CA LEU A 483 -11.48 -5.75 13.02
C LEU A 483 -11.60 -5.86 14.54
N GLU A 484 -10.91 -6.82 15.14
CA GLU A 484 -10.87 -7.07 16.59
C GLU A 484 -10.60 -5.84 17.45
N ASP A 485 -11.34 -5.69 18.55
CA ASP A 485 -11.11 -4.62 19.53
C ASP A 485 -9.69 -4.69 20.09
N LYS A 486 -8.80 -3.85 19.54
CA LYS A 486 -7.47 -3.62 20.10
C LYS A 486 -7.55 -2.46 21.08
N LYS A 487 -6.86 -2.60 22.21
CA LYS A 487 -6.76 -1.56 23.25
C LYS A 487 -6.02 -0.32 22.77
N ASP A 488 -5.14 -0.46 21.78
CA ASP A 488 -4.33 0.64 21.26
C ASP A 488 -5.18 1.60 20.45
N LYS A 489 -5.18 2.88 20.84
CA LYS A 489 -5.79 3.98 20.11
C LYS A 489 -4.68 4.93 19.64
N TYR A 490 -4.68 5.26 18.36
CA TYR A 490 -3.67 6.09 17.71
C TYR A 490 -4.16 7.51 17.44
N ILE A 491 -5.47 7.70 17.18
CA ILE A 491 -6.06 9.04 17.00
C ILE A 491 -6.38 9.66 18.36
N ILE A 492 -6.90 8.88 19.31
CA ILE A 492 -7.04 9.29 20.72
C ILE A 492 -6.11 8.43 21.59
N SER A 493 -4.85 8.86 21.72
CA SER A 493 -3.82 8.17 22.49
C SER A 493 -4.22 7.92 23.95
N THR A 494 -3.77 6.78 24.48
CA THR A 494 -3.89 6.43 25.91
C THR A 494 -3.04 7.35 26.79
N ASN A 495 -1.88 7.81 26.31
CA ASN A 495 -1.08 8.84 26.98
C ASN A 495 -1.62 10.23 26.64
N GLN A 496 -2.51 10.74 27.50
CA GLN A 496 -3.20 12.01 27.28
C GLN A 496 -2.27 13.23 27.35
N ASP A 497 -1.21 13.20 28.15
CA ASP A 497 -0.37 14.39 28.37
C ASP A 497 0.59 14.65 27.20
N ASP A 498 1.24 13.60 26.69
CA ASP A 498 2.05 13.73 25.48
C ASP A 498 1.19 14.09 24.27
N GLN A 499 -0.01 13.51 24.17
CA GLN A 499 -0.94 13.84 23.09
C GLN A 499 -1.40 15.31 23.15
N LYS A 500 -1.77 15.81 24.34
CA LYS A 500 -2.10 17.24 24.55
C LYS A 500 -0.97 18.14 24.10
N ARG A 501 0.28 17.81 24.45
CA ARG A 501 1.47 18.56 24.01
C ARG A 501 1.61 18.56 22.48
N ARG A 502 1.43 17.40 21.81
CA ARG A 502 1.50 17.29 20.35
C ARG A 502 0.38 18.06 19.67
N ILE A 503 -0.86 17.94 20.14
CA ILE A 503 -2.02 18.70 19.65
C ILE A 503 -1.75 20.20 19.78
N ARG A 504 -1.28 20.66 20.95
CA ARG A 504 -0.90 22.06 21.17
C ARG A 504 0.10 22.53 20.12
N SER A 505 1.13 21.74 19.85
CA SER A 505 2.13 22.07 18.82
C SER A 505 1.53 22.14 17.43
N VAL A 506 0.93 21.04 16.95
CA VAL A 506 0.53 20.85 15.54
C VAL A 506 -0.73 21.62 15.18
N LEU A 507 -1.71 21.71 16.08
CA LEU A 507 -3.00 22.33 15.79
C LEU A 507 -3.04 23.83 16.13
N PHE A 508 -2.17 24.35 17.00
CA PHE A 508 -2.24 25.75 17.45
C PHE A 508 -1.01 26.58 17.11
N HIS A 509 0.21 26.06 17.30
CA HIS A 509 1.44 26.86 17.05
C HIS A 509 1.93 26.74 15.60
N LYS A 510 2.00 25.52 15.05
CA LYS A 510 2.51 25.30 13.69
C LYS A 510 1.71 26.03 12.59
N PRO A 511 0.37 26.11 12.62
CA PRO A 511 -0.38 26.85 11.60
C PRO A 511 -0.01 28.34 11.57
N ILE A 512 0.09 28.97 12.74
CA ILE A 512 0.49 30.37 12.88
C ILE A 512 1.92 30.56 12.37
N ASN A 513 2.84 29.69 12.79
CA ASN A 513 4.24 29.74 12.37
C ASN A 513 4.41 29.53 10.87
N TYR A 514 3.66 28.59 10.28
CA TYR A 514 3.67 28.34 8.85
C TYR A 514 3.25 29.57 8.06
N ILE A 515 2.13 30.18 8.42
CA ILE A 515 1.63 31.38 7.72
C ILE A 515 2.64 32.51 7.85
N LEU A 516 3.16 32.79 9.04
CA LEU A 516 4.13 33.87 9.25
C LEU A 516 5.45 33.65 8.51
N ASN A 517 5.92 32.42 8.38
CA ASN A 517 7.14 32.11 7.63
C ASN A 517 6.94 32.29 6.12
N ARG A 518 5.73 32.07 5.60
CA ARG A 518 5.38 32.27 4.19
C ARG A 518 5.08 33.73 3.84
N THR A 519 4.74 34.57 4.82
CA THR A 519 4.58 36.02 4.58
C THR A 519 5.92 36.69 4.29
N ARG A 520 5.94 37.57 3.28
CA ARG A 520 7.14 38.36 2.92
C ARG A 520 7.63 39.15 4.14
N ILE A 521 8.93 39.48 4.16
CA ILE A 521 9.54 40.26 5.27
C ILE A 521 8.79 41.58 5.52
N ASN A 522 8.21 42.16 4.47
CA ASN A 522 7.37 43.37 4.50
C ASN A 522 5.91 43.09 4.06
N GLY A 523 5.43 41.85 4.19
CA GLY A 523 4.05 41.52 3.81
C GLY A 523 3.05 42.31 4.65
N ILE A 524 1.94 42.72 4.03
CA ILE A 524 0.87 43.48 4.68
C ILE A 524 0.35 42.78 5.95
N GLU A 525 0.43 41.45 5.99
CA GLU A 525 0.02 40.64 7.13
C GLU A 525 0.81 40.96 8.41
N ARG A 526 2.08 41.40 8.29
CA ARG A 526 2.93 41.75 9.43
C ARG A 526 2.51 43.06 10.11
N LEU A 527 1.77 43.92 9.43
CA LEU A 527 1.17 45.12 10.05
C LEU A 527 0.05 44.75 11.02
N PHE A 528 -0.55 43.58 10.83
CA PHE A 528 -1.62 43.07 11.68
C PHE A 528 -1.14 42.01 12.67
N PHE A 529 -0.11 41.23 12.35
CA PHE A 529 0.30 40.10 13.17
C PHE A 529 1.81 39.83 13.12
N VAL A 530 2.48 39.81 14.28
CA VAL A 530 3.93 39.60 14.38
C VAL A 530 4.28 38.59 15.47
N LYS A 531 5.30 37.77 15.21
CA LYS A 531 5.96 36.93 16.21
C LYS A 531 7.21 37.65 16.73
N LYS A 532 7.23 38.03 18.01
CA LYS A 532 8.42 38.59 18.69
C LYS A 532 9.03 37.59 19.68
N GLN A 533 10.35 37.58 19.76
CA GLN A 533 11.07 36.89 20.85
C GLN A 533 11.17 37.84 22.05
N SER A 534 10.71 37.40 23.22
CA SER A 534 10.91 38.11 24.49
C SER A 534 12.28 37.75 25.07
N THR A 535 12.84 38.67 25.87
CA THR A 535 14.11 38.56 26.61
C THR A 535 14.23 37.30 27.49
N GLU A 536 13.10 36.67 27.87
CA GLU A 536 13.06 35.42 28.64
C GLU A 536 12.96 34.12 27.79
N ARG A 537 13.38 34.12 26.51
CA ARG A 537 13.21 32.98 25.57
C ARG A 537 11.75 32.55 25.30
N LYS A 538 10.75 33.33 25.71
CA LYS A 538 9.33 33.07 25.44
C LYS A 538 8.90 33.73 24.12
N GLN A 539 8.29 32.93 23.23
CA GLN A 539 7.74 33.45 21.96
C GLN A 539 6.37 34.11 22.21
N LEU A 540 6.25 35.38 21.83
CA LEU A 540 5.03 36.17 21.92
C LEU A 540 4.47 36.43 20.52
N TYR A 541 3.17 36.24 20.35
CA TYR A 541 2.46 36.68 19.15
C TYR A 541 1.71 37.95 19.50
N LEU A 542 1.94 38.99 18.72
CA LEU A 542 1.30 40.30 18.82
C LEU A 542 0.33 40.45 17.67
N ALA A 543 -0.88 40.92 17.94
CA ALA A 543 -1.90 41.16 16.93
C ALA A 543 -2.48 42.56 17.07
N ALA A 544 -2.76 43.21 15.95
CA ALA A 544 -3.56 44.43 15.91
C ALA A 544 -5.00 44.09 16.30
N ARG A 545 -5.71 45.02 16.92
CA ARG A 545 -7.08 44.79 17.39
C ARG A 545 -8.07 44.87 16.22
N PHE A 546 -8.28 43.75 15.55
CA PHE A 546 -9.25 43.60 14.47
C PHE A 546 -10.09 42.33 14.68
N GLU A 547 -11.38 42.42 14.38
CA GLU A 547 -12.27 41.26 14.36
C GLU A 547 -12.18 40.51 13.03
N PRO A 548 -12.23 39.15 13.04
CA PRO A 548 -12.22 38.35 11.82
C PRO A 548 -13.30 38.70 10.80
N SER A 549 -14.46 39.20 11.26
CA SER A 549 -15.60 39.63 10.45
C SER A 549 -15.22 40.70 9.41
N ILE A 550 -14.29 41.58 9.76
CA ILE A 550 -13.81 42.68 8.92
C ILE A 550 -13.04 42.11 7.73
N PHE A 551 -12.18 41.12 7.97
CA PHE A 551 -11.40 40.49 6.90
C PHE A 551 -12.31 39.72 5.93
N PHE A 552 -13.37 39.06 6.41
CA PHE A 552 -14.38 38.44 5.53
C PHE A 552 -15.11 39.46 4.67
N ARG A 553 -15.49 40.60 5.26
CA ARG A 553 -16.14 41.69 4.52
C ARG A 553 -15.19 42.31 3.50
N ALA A 554 -13.93 42.52 3.87
CA ALA A 554 -12.86 42.97 2.98
C ALA A 554 -12.70 42.01 1.80
N LYS A 555 -12.69 40.70 2.06
CA LYS A 555 -12.55 39.68 1.00
C LYS A 555 -13.69 39.75 -0.02
N LYS A 556 -14.94 39.87 0.46
CA LYS A 556 -16.11 40.03 -0.43
C LYS A 556 -16.03 41.31 -1.27
N LEU A 557 -15.58 42.42 -0.68
CA LEU A 557 -15.44 43.70 -1.38
C LEU A 557 -14.29 43.70 -2.38
N MET A 558 -13.15 43.08 -2.05
CA MET A 558 -12.02 42.88 -2.96
C MET A 558 -12.42 42.01 -4.16
N ALA A 559 -13.13 40.91 -3.93
CA ALA A 559 -13.64 40.04 -4.99
C ALA A 559 -14.66 40.75 -5.91
N ALA A 560 -15.40 41.72 -5.37
CA ALA A 560 -16.32 42.57 -6.14
C ALA A 560 -15.64 43.79 -6.79
N GLY A 561 -14.31 43.90 -6.75
CA GLY A 561 -13.54 45.00 -7.35
C GLY A 561 -13.57 46.32 -6.58
N LYS A 562 -14.12 46.36 -5.35
CA LYS A 562 -14.33 47.59 -4.56
C LYS A 562 -13.15 47.91 -3.63
N LYS A 563 -11.94 48.04 -4.19
CA LYS A 563 -10.68 48.22 -3.44
C LYS A 563 -10.67 49.45 -2.52
N GLU A 564 -11.18 50.59 -2.98
CA GLU A 564 -11.23 51.83 -2.17
C GLU A 564 -12.15 51.72 -0.95
N GLN A 565 -13.26 50.99 -1.07
CA GLN A 565 -14.17 50.76 0.05
C GLN A 565 -13.51 49.91 1.14
N VAL A 566 -12.63 48.99 0.76
CA VAL A 566 -11.86 48.17 1.71
C VAL A 566 -10.89 49.06 2.49
N LEU A 567 -10.15 49.93 1.81
CA LEU A 567 -9.22 50.86 2.46
C LEU A 567 -9.94 51.73 3.50
N ASN A 568 -11.04 52.37 3.10
CA ASN A 568 -11.82 53.23 3.99
C ASN A 568 -12.42 52.44 5.18
N MET A 569 -12.80 51.19 4.97
CA MET A 569 -13.31 50.32 6.03
C MET A 569 -12.27 50.04 7.12
N PHE A 570 -11.02 49.76 6.74
CA PHE A 570 -9.93 49.54 7.71
C PHE A 570 -9.61 50.82 8.50
N LYS A 571 -9.56 51.99 7.85
CA LYS A 571 -9.34 53.29 8.52
C LYS A 571 -10.44 53.61 9.53
N ASN A 572 -11.70 53.52 9.10
CA ASN A 572 -12.85 53.81 9.95
C ASN A 572 -12.90 52.87 11.16
N TYR A 573 -12.56 51.59 10.98
CA TYR A 573 -12.51 50.64 12.08
C TYR A 573 -11.40 50.99 13.09
N ASN A 574 -10.20 51.34 12.60
CA ASN A 574 -9.07 51.73 13.44
C ASN A 574 -9.40 52.97 14.30
N GLN A 575 -9.96 54.01 13.69
CA GLN A 575 -10.36 55.24 14.38
C GLN A 575 -11.47 55.01 15.42
N THR A 576 -12.41 54.10 15.12
CA THR A 576 -13.57 53.87 16.00
C THR A 576 -13.24 52.96 17.19
N PHE A 577 -12.45 51.90 16.98
CA PHE A 577 -12.28 50.83 17.96
C PHE A 577 -10.89 50.77 18.60
N ASN A 578 -9.83 51.18 17.89
CA ASN A 578 -8.47 51.09 18.41
C ASN A 578 -8.02 52.36 19.13
N GLN A 579 -8.41 53.54 18.64
CA GLN A 579 -8.04 54.83 19.27
C GLN A 579 -8.88 55.17 20.51
N LYS A 580 -10.09 54.60 20.69
CA LYS A 580 -10.96 54.87 21.85
C LYS A 580 -10.65 54.06 23.12
N ARG A 581 -9.72 53.09 23.06
CA ARG A 581 -9.42 52.16 24.16
C ARG A 581 -7.95 52.24 24.56
N GLU A 582 -7.54 53.37 25.13
CA GLU A 582 -6.20 53.59 25.71
C GLU A 582 -6.00 52.94 27.09
N GLU A 583 -7.03 52.34 27.70
CA GLU A 583 -6.85 51.73 29.02
C GLU A 583 -6.36 50.27 28.92
N ASN A 584 -5.15 50.07 29.45
CA ASN A 584 -4.37 48.84 29.64
C ASN A 584 -3.54 48.38 28.41
N GLU A 585 -2.26 48.77 28.42
CA GLU A 585 -1.18 48.26 27.58
C GLU A 585 -0.95 46.76 27.83
N SER A 586 -1.72 45.91 27.15
CA SER A 586 -1.46 44.48 27.15
C SER A 586 -0.21 44.18 26.31
N ILE A 587 0.75 43.44 26.87
CA ILE A 587 1.97 42.92 26.21
C ILE A 587 1.72 42.03 24.98
N HIS A 588 0.46 41.83 24.57
CA HIS A 588 0.04 41.04 23.42
C HIS A 588 -0.56 41.87 22.27
N VAL A 589 -0.61 43.19 22.40
CA VAL A 589 -1.22 44.09 21.40
C VAL A 589 -0.15 44.71 20.49
N LEU A 590 -0.41 44.71 19.19
CA LEU A 590 0.38 45.42 18.19
C LEU A 590 -0.32 46.75 17.84
N PRO A 591 0.36 47.90 17.88
CA PRO A 591 -0.20 49.14 17.33
C PRO A 591 -0.32 49.02 15.81
N PHE A 592 -1.44 49.46 15.26
CA PHE A 592 -1.69 49.40 13.82
C PHE A 592 -1.14 50.65 13.14
N ASP A 593 -0.18 50.47 12.23
CA ASP A 593 0.39 51.56 11.43
C ASP A 593 -0.45 51.79 10.17
N GLU A 594 -1.38 52.74 10.27
CA GLU A 594 -2.30 53.09 9.19
C GLU A 594 -1.57 53.64 7.95
N ARG A 595 -0.50 54.42 8.13
CA ARG A 595 0.24 55.04 7.01
C ARG A 595 0.98 53.99 6.19
N ASN A 596 1.65 53.06 6.88
CA ASN A 596 2.35 51.96 6.22
C ASN A 596 1.36 50.99 5.56
N PHE A 597 0.21 50.74 6.20
CA PHE A 597 -0.85 49.94 5.61
C PHE A 597 -1.38 50.55 4.31
N GLU A 598 -1.61 51.87 4.24
CA GLU A 598 -2.07 52.53 3.02
C GLU A 598 -1.08 52.34 1.85
N GLN A 599 0.22 52.52 2.13
CA GLN A 599 1.26 52.38 1.13
C GLN A 599 1.33 50.94 0.59
N GLU A 600 1.38 49.95 1.48
CA GLU A 600 1.43 48.54 1.09
C GLU A 600 0.12 48.08 0.42
N PHE A 601 -1.04 48.59 0.85
CA PHE A 601 -2.33 48.24 0.27
C PHE A 601 -2.50 48.75 -1.17
N GLN A 602 -1.92 49.90 -1.51
CA GLN A 602 -1.91 50.40 -2.89
C GLN A 602 -1.18 49.44 -3.83
N ASN A 603 -0.11 48.80 -3.37
CA ASN A 603 0.70 47.85 -4.13
C ASN A 603 0.04 46.47 -4.35
N ILE A 604 -1.09 46.19 -3.69
CA ILE A 604 -1.82 44.93 -3.86
C ILE A 604 -2.53 44.89 -5.22
N VAL A 605 -2.30 43.83 -5.99
CA VAL A 605 -2.96 43.61 -7.29
C VAL A 605 -4.46 43.44 -7.09
N ASN A 606 -5.27 44.08 -7.93
CA ASN A 606 -6.73 43.93 -7.89
C ASN A 606 -7.12 42.46 -8.02
N GLY A 607 -7.95 41.98 -7.08
CA GLY A 607 -8.39 40.59 -7.03
C GLY A 607 -7.51 39.66 -6.19
N ASP A 608 -6.34 40.09 -5.71
CA ASP A 608 -5.56 39.31 -4.75
C ASP A 608 -6.23 39.35 -3.36
N THR A 609 -6.67 38.19 -2.89
CA THR A 609 -7.30 38.00 -1.58
C THR A 609 -6.52 37.06 -0.66
N ASP A 610 -5.36 36.54 -1.09
CA ASP A 610 -4.65 35.49 -0.36
C ASP A 610 -4.12 36.00 0.98
N TRP A 611 -3.70 37.27 1.04
CA TRP A 611 -3.30 37.94 2.27
C TRP A 611 -4.45 38.06 3.29
N LEU A 612 -5.69 38.24 2.82
CA LEU A 612 -6.88 38.25 3.69
C LEU A 612 -7.17 36.87 4.26
N ASP A 613 -7.01 35.81 3.45
CA ASP A 613 -7.17 34.43 3.94
C ASP A 613 -6.15 34.07 5.01
N ARG A 614 -4.90 34.49 4.82
CA ARG A 614 -3.85 34.35 5.84
C ARG A 614 -4.19 35.09 7.12
N LEU A 615 -4.68 36.34 7.03
CA LEU A 615 -5.11 37.11 8.19
C LEU A 615 -6.29 36.47 8.93
N ILE A 616 -7.33 36.02 8.20
CA ILE A 616 -8.47 35.32 8.78
C ILE A 616 -7.97 34.11 9.59
N LEU A 617 -7.12 33.27 9.00
CA LEU A 617 -6.57 32.10 9.68
C LEU A 617 -5.71 32.50 10.89
N LEU A 618 -4.78 33.45 10.76
CA LEU A 618 -3.91 33.91 11.85
C LEU A 618 -4.72 34.35 13.07
N TYR A 619 -5.72 35.21 12.87
CA TYR A 619 -6.57 35.71 13.95
C TYR A 619 -7.39 34.59 14.58
N GLN A 620 -7.98 33.72 13.76
CA GLN A 620 -8.80 32.63 14.25
C GLN A 620 -8.00 31.58 15.04
N TYR A 621 -6.83 31.17 14.54
CA TYR A 621 -5.94 30.27 15.27
C TYR A 621 -5.40 30.91 16.55
N ASN A 622 -5.07 32.21 16.52
CA ASN A 622 -4.60 32.90 17.72
C ASN A 622 -5.71 33.04 18.79
N GLN A 623 -6.95 33.34 18.40
CA GLN A 623 -8.10 33.34 19.32
C GLN A 623 -8.25 31.99 20.01
N GLN A 624 -8.20 30.89 19.25
CA GLN A 624 -8.29 29.53 19.77
C GLN A 624 -7.12 29.16 20.70
N ARG A 625 -5.91 29.63 20.37
CA ARG A 625 -4.72 29.50 21.22
C ARG A 625 -4.84 30.31 22.53
N ILE A 626 -5.45 31.48 22.50
CA ILE A 626 -5.69 32.30 23.70
C ILE A 626 -6.68 31.57 24.62
N ILE A 627 -7.80 31.09 24.08
CA ILE A 627 -8.78 30.27 24.83
C ILE A 627 -8.06 29.09 25.52
N LEU A 628 -7.26 28.33 24.76
CA LEU A 628 -6.45 27.22 25.28
C LEU A 628 -5.60 27.65 26.48
N LYS A 629 -4.79 28.72 26.33
CA LYS A 629 -3.88 29.18 27.38
C LYS A 629 -4.61 29.72 28.62
N THR A 630 -5.73 30.42 28.43
CA THR A 630 -6.53 30.95 29.54
C THR A 630 -7.15 29.81 30.33
N THR A 631 -7.70 28.79 29.67
CA THR A 631 -8.23 27.61 30.35
C THR A 631 -7.15 26.80 31.07
N GLU A 632 -5.93 26.68 30.53
CA GLU A 632 -4.81 26.01 31.22
C GLU A 632 -4.36 26.78 32.47
N LYS A 633 -4.40 28.11 32.46
CA LYS A 633 -4.01 28.94 33.61
C LYS A 633 -5.00 28.82 34.77
N ASN A 634 -6.30 28.82 34.46
CA ASN A 634 -7.37 28.70 35.46
C ASN A 634 -7.37 27.33 36.17
N HIS A 635 -6.61 26.35 35.67
CA HIS A 635 -6.48 24.99 36.20
C HIS A 635 -5.20 24.74 37.00
N LYS A 636 -4.26 25.69 36.98
CA LYS A 636 -3.01 25.63 37.77
C LYS A 636 -3.10 26.40 39.10
N ILE A 637 -4.24 27.05 39.33
CA ILE A 637 -4.66 27.69 40.58
C ILE A 637 -5.66 26.73 41.22
#